data_AF-A0A3N1A6F1-F1
#
_entry.id   AF-A0A3N1A6F1-F1
#
_cell.length_a   1.000
_cell.length_b   1.000
_cell.length_c   1.000
_cell.angle_alpha   90.00
_cell.angle_beta   90.00
_cell.angle_gamma   90.00
#
_symmetry.space_group_name_H-M   'P 1'
#
loop_
_entity.id
_entity.type
_entity.pdbx_description
1 polymer ?
#
loop_
_entity_poly.entity_id
_entity_poly.type
_entity_poly.pdbx_seq_one_letter_code
_entity_poly.pdbx_strand_id
1 'polypeptide(L)'
;MTTQSEAAAVADPAATALGVPVDRYAGGPDTVERATDTPGELQPYTELGLRDDEYERIQQILGRRPTQSELAMYSIMWSEHCSYKSSKVHLRQFSEKAPASDLMLAGIGENAGVIQVSDTLAVTFKVESHNHPSFVEPYQGAATGVGGIVRDILAMGARPVAVMDPLRFGAADHPDTARVLPGVVAGVGGYGNCLGLPNIGGEVVFDPCYQGNPLVNALCLGVLPVDRLQNKAAAGAGNVVVLMGAKTGRDGIGGVSVLASATFDDASQQRRPSVQVGDPFMEKLLIESCLELYDAGLVVGIQDLGGAGLTCALTETAAAAGTGMRVWLERVPLREPSMEPHEILASESQERMLLIVEPAQLDAVLATAEKWGVLATAIGEVTPAEPDGRPGRLVISWRDHVVVDVPPGSLADDGPIYARPMREPADLILLQADRAETLPRPGTPDELRETLLRMIASPNLCDRSWVTEQYDRYVLGNTVLAQPEDAGVIRIDERSGLGVALSVDGNGRYARLDPYQGAKLALAESYRNVAVTGARPVAVTNCLNFGSPEDPSVMWQFAEAVRGLADGCAELGIPVTGGNVSFYNQTGAAAIHPTPVVGVLGVLDDVAQRVPMGFVPPSHSDGDLIMLLGETELELSGSEWAWVTHRHLGGTPPKVDLDRERVLATVIGESARVGHITSAHDLSDGGLAQALVEACLRRSIGARIALPPEFSDGSMPFVFLFSESAGRAMVAVPRGHEKAFTALCVEHGLPWTMIGVTDPAARLLEVRDQFSVGLDELRGAHTGTLPALFSAVGPRNVPADPQDPDAVGVLASDAVAIDAPAGTPEQTTATVDVDPDSDEAEAVTEPADGKPSDSADAVTEPAAVTEREPEAVTDSDAVAEDTADSGDVAAAEKTATGGDATDDAAQPVDRPDPSAGKPKNQS
;
A
#
# COMPACT_ATOMS: atom_id res chain seq x y z
N MET A 1 17.88 -36.47 73.54
CA MET A 1 19.19 -35.99 74.05
C MET A 1 20.07 -35.72 72.84
N THR A 2 20.94 -34.69 72.92
CA THR A 2 22.07 -34.38 72.00
C THR A 2 21.87 -34.67 70.50
N THR A 3 21.52 -33.72 69.62
CA THR A 3 22.20 -32.45 69.24
C THR A 3 23.59 -32.60 68.62
N GLN A 4 23.68 -32.37 67.31
CA GLN A 4 24.70 -31.50 66.71
C GLN A 4 24.16 -30.90 65.41
N SER A 5 24.85 -29.88 64.89
CA SER A 5 24.37 -29.00 63.83
C SER A 5 25.49 -28.70 62.84
N GLU A 6 25.15 -28.48 61.58
CA GLU A 6 25.99 -27.71 60.67
C GLU A 6 25.10 -26.79 59.81
N ALA A 7 25.65 -25.65 59.41
CA ALA A 7 24.86 -24.49 58.97
C ALA A 7 24.93 -24.29 57.45
N ALA A 8 23.83 -23.82 56.86
CA ALA A 8 23.82 -23.36 55.48
C ALA A 8 24.65 -22.07 55.35
N ALA A 9 25.62 -22.07 54.44
CA ALA A 9 26.33 -20.85 54.04
C ALA A 9 25.41 -20.03 53.12
N VAL A 10 25.08 -18.81 53.53
CA VAL A 10 24.34 -17.85 52.69
C VAL A 10 25.31 -17.26 51.66
N ALA A 11 24.96 -17.35 50.38
CA ALA A 11 25.68 -16.65 49.32
C ALA A 11 25.35 -15.14 49.36
N ASP A 12 26.35 -14.29 49.15
CA ASP A 12 26.24 -12.84 49.31
C ASP A 12 25.54 -12.17 48.11
N PRO A 13 24.41 -11.45 48.30
CA PRO A 13 23.73 -10.72 47.23
C PRO A 13 24.56 -9.58 46.60
N ALA A 14 25.62 -9.11 47.26
CA ALA A 14 26.43 -7.98 46.80
C ALA A 14 27.41 -8.30 45.65
N ALA A 15 27.59 -9.58 45.29
CA ALA A 15 28.55 -9.99 44.26
C ALA A 15 28.11 -9.68 42.81
N THR A 16 26.83 -9.36 42.60
CA THR A 16 26.21 -9.19 41.25
C THR A 16 26.39 -7.79 40.64
N ALA A 17 27.31 -6.97 41.17
CA ALA A 17 27.39 -5.53 40.93
C ALA A 17 28.67 -5.06 40.19
N LEU A 18 29.43 -5.96 39.56
CA LEU A 18 30.58 -5.62 38.72
C LEU A 18 30.51 -6.36 37.39
N GLY A 19 30.46 -5.60 36.30
CA GLY A 19 30.33 -6.12 34.94
C GLY A 19 31.61 -6.78 34.42
N VAL A 20 31.80 -8.05 34.76
CA VAL A 20 32.69 -8.96 34.04
C VAL A 20 31.84 -9.74 33.03
N PRO A 21 32.17 -9.77 31.73
CA PRO A 21 31.48 -10.64 30.78
C PRO A 21 31.65 -12.09 31.22
N VAL A 22 30.53 -12.78 31.46
CA VAL A 22 30.54 -14.25 31.54
C VAL A 22 30.83 -14.73 30.13
N ASP A 23 32.00 -15.33 29.93
CA ASP A 23 32.39 -15.93 28.65
C ASP A 23 31.40 -17.04 28.29
N ARG A 24 30.47 -16.72 27.38
CA ARG A 24 29.40 -17.64 26.95
C ARG A 24 29.91 -18.82 26.13
N TYR A 25 31.19 -18.83 25.71
CA TYR A 25 31.69 -19.75 24.67
C TYR A 25 32.90 -20.60 25.08
N ALA A 26 33.04 -20.90 26.37
CA ALA A 26 33.98 -21.91 26.87
C ALA A 26 33.82 -23.33 26.27
N GLY A 27 32.74 -23.59 25.51
CA GLY A 27 32.45 -24.85 24.81
C GLY A 27 32.46 -24.79 23.27
N GLY A 28 32.83 -23.66 22.65
CA GLY A 28 32.78 -23.49 21.19
C GLY A 28 31.37 -23.31 20.61
N PRO A 29 31.22 -23.31 19.27
CA PRO A 29 29.94 -23.06 18.59
C PRO A 29 28.90 -24.13 18.88
N ASP A 30 27.63 -23.79 18.70
CA ASP A 30 26.53 -24.74 18.85
C ASP A 30 26.21 -25.45 17.53
N THR A 31 26.59 -26.73 17.45
CA THR A 31 26.56 -27.54 16.22
C THR A 31 25.45 -28.59 16.28
N VAL A 32 25.05 -29.12 15.12
CA VAL A 32 24.06 -30.21 15.02
C VAL A 32 24.50 -31.47 15.79
N GLU A 33 25.80 -31.75 15.81
CA GLU A 33 26.42 -32.82 16.60
C GLU A 33 26.29 -32.55 18.11
N ARG A 34 26.71 -31.38 18.59
CA ARG A 34 26.55 -30.98 20.00
C ARG A 34 25.09 -30.98 20.44
N ALA A 35 24.18 -30.48 19.62
CA ALA A 35 22.74 -30.46 19.90
C ALA A 35 22.12 -31.86 20.01
N THR A 36 22.75 -32.88 19.41
CA THR A 36 22.39 -34.29 19.59
C THR A 36 22.93 -34.85 20.92
N ASP A 37 24.17 -34.52 21.28
CA ASP A 37 24.83 -34.98 22.52
C ASP A 37 24.39 -34.24 23.80
N THR A 38 23.75 -33.07 23.66
CA THR A 38 23.36 -32.18 24.78
C THR A 38 21.85 -31.92 24.89
N PRO A 39 20.97 -32.95 24.88
CA PRO A 39 19.51 -32.77 24.83
C PRO A 39 18.91 -32.09 26.07
N GLY A 40 19.67 -31.95 27.16
CA GLY A 40 19.28 -31.22 28.38
C GLY A 40 19.91 -29.83 28.54
N GLU A 41 20.61 -29.31 27.52
CA GLU A 41 21.14 -27.95 27.52
C GLU A 41 20.00 -26.94 27.31
N LEU A 42 19.86 -25.98 28.23
CA LEU A 42 18.77 -25.00 28.21
C LEU A 42 18.86 -24.08 26.98
N GLN A 43 17.70 -23.65 26.48
CA GLN A 43 17.56 -22.83 25.27
C GLN A 43 16.67 -21.61 25.57
N PRO A 44 17.01 -20.39 25.12
CA PRO A 44 16.28 -19.16 25.43
C PRO A 44 15.07 -18.92 24.50
N TYR A 45 14.26 -19.96 24.24
CA TYR A 45 13.20 -19.89 23.22
C TYR A 45 12.11 -18.86 23.55
N THR A 46 11.79 -18.67 24.84
CA THR A 46 10.83 -17.66 25.31
C THR A 46 11.34 -16.22 25.15
N GLU A 47 12.66 -15.99 25.29
CA GLU A 47 13.29 -14.69 25.02
C GLU A 47 13.27 -14.36 23.51
N LEU A 48 13.15 -15.39 22.67
CA LEU A 48 13.01 -15.33 21.22
C LEU A 48 11.53 -15.37 20.74
N GLY A 49 10.57 -15.17 21.65
CA GLY A 49 9.14 -15.07 21.32
C GLY A 49 8.42 -16.38 20.99
N LEU A 50 9.09 -17.53 21.12
CA LEU A 50 8.46 -18.85 20.93
C LEU A 50 7.77 -19.31 22.22
N ARG A 51 6.64 -19.99 22.05
CA ARG A 51 5.89 -20.65 23.13
C ARG A 51 6.42 -22.06 23.43
N ASP A 52 6.06 -22.59 24.59
CA ASP A 52 6.40 -23.95 25.03
C ASP A 52 5.95 -25.02 24.01
N ASP A 53 4.75 -24.92 23.45
CA ASP A 53 4.19 -25.84 22.46
C ASP A 53 4.85 -25.69 21.07
N GLU A 54 5.20 -24.46 20.69
CA GLU A 54 6.00 -24.18 19.49
C GLU A 54 7.41 -24.81 19.63
N TYR A 55 8.06 -24.66 20.78
CA TYR A 55 9.37 -25.25 21.07
C TYR A 55 9.35 -26.79 21.14
N GLU A 56 8.37 -27.39 21.83
CA GLU A 56 8.18 -28.85 21.82
C GLU A 56 8.00 -29.40 20.40
N ARG A 57 7.27 -28.68 19.55
CA ARG A 57 7.08 -29.07 18.15
C ARG A 57 8.36 -28.96 17.32
N ILE A 58 9.18 -27.92 17.53
CA ILE A 58 10.51 -27.81 16.92
C ILE A 58 11.40 -29.00 17.31
N GLN A 59 11.41 -29.38 18.59
CA GLN A 59 12.16 -30.56 19.05
C GLN A 59 11.66 -31.87 18.39
N GLN A 60 10.35 -32.01 18.18
CA GLN A 60 9.76 -33.17 17.49
C GLN A 60 10.12 -33.22 15.99
N ILE A 61 10.17 -32.07 15.31
CA ILE A 61 10.57 -31.95 13.90
C ILE A 61 12.05 -32.32 13.70
N LEU A 62 12.92 -31.88 14.61
CA LEU A 62 14.36 -32.11 14.52
C LEU A 62 14.82 -33.45 15.11
N GLY A 63 14.03 -34.05 16.01
CA GLY A 63 14.39 -35.27 16.76
C GLY A 63 15.44 -35.06 17.86
N ARG A 64 15.77 -33.80 18.18
CA ARG A 64 16.78 -33.32 19.14
C ARG A 64 16.43 -31.89 19.56
N ARG A 65 17.22 -31.27 20.45
CA ARG A 65 17.13 -29.80 20.61
C ARG A 65 17.60 -29.09 19.32
N PRO A 66 17.04 -27.93 18.96
CA PRO A 66 17.64 -27.08 17.93
C PRO A 66 19.04 -26.61 18.36
N THR A 67 19.86 -26.23 17.38
CA THR A 67 21.01 -25.36 17.63
C THR A 67 20.54 -23.92 17.89
N GLN A 68 21.40 -23.07 18.46
CA GLN A 68 21.18 -21.61 18.54
C GLN A 68 20.81 -20.98 17.18
N SER A 69 21.35 -21.48 16.07
CA SER A 69 21.05 -20.97 14.72
C SER A 69 19.67 -21.42 14.26
N GLU A 70 19.35 -22.70 14.42
CA GLU A 70 18.04 -23.25 14.08
C GLU A 70 16.92 -22.63 14.93
N LEU A 71 17.16 -22.43 16.23
CA LEU A 71 16.19 -21.81 17.13
C LEU A 71 15.90 -20.36 16.74
N ALA A 72 16.92 -19.60 16.32
CA ALA A 72 16.72 -18.27 15.76
C ALA A 72 15.92 -18.34 14.45
N MET A 73 16.24 -19.27 13.54
CA MET A 73 15.49 -19.44 12.29
C MET A 73 14.01 -19.76 12.54
N TYR A 74 13.70 -20.69 13.44
CA TYR A 74 12.32 -21.02 13.82
C TYR A 74 11.61 -19.86 14.52
N SER A 75 12.26 -19.16 15.45
CA SER A 75 11.72 -17.94 16.11
C SER A 75 11.24 -16.91 15.09
N ILE A 76 12.04 -16.69 14.05
CA ILE A 76 11.76 -15.66 13.06
C ILE A 76 10.71 -16.15 12.05
N MET A 77 10.86 -17.34 11.47
CA MET A 77 9.90 -17.86 10.48
C MET A 77 8.52 -18.17 11.10
N TRP A 78 8.46 -18.59 12.37
CA TRP A 78 7.20 -18.79 13.09
C TRP A 78 6.75 -17.55 13.89
N SER A 79 7.34 -16.37 13.64
CA SER A 79 6.82 -15.08 14.12
C SER A 79 5.45 -14.77 13.52
N GLU A 80 4.70 -13.83 14.10
CA GLU A 80 3.40 -13.44 13.52
C GLU A 80 3.58 -12.78 12.14
N HIS A 81 4.62 -11.97 11.98
CA HIS A 81 4.94 -11.23 10.76
C HIS A 81 5.36 -12.13 9.58
N CYS A 82 6.14 -13.20 9.81
CA CYS A 82 6.49 -14.15 8.72
C CYS A 82 5.43 -15.23 8.50
N SER A 83 4.90 -15.85 9.57
CA SER A 83 4.01 -17.01 9.40
C SER A 83 2.54 -16.66 9.17
N TYR A 84 2.14 -15.41 9.45
CA TYR A 84 0.75 -14.97 9.45
C TYR A 84 -0.15 -15.85 10.37
N LYS A 85 0.43 -16.42 11.44
CA LYS A 85 -0.18 -17.52 12.22
C LYS A 85 -1.60 -17.26 12.75
N SER A 86 -1.97 -16.01 13.01
CA SER A 86 -3.31 -15.61 13.45
C SER A 86 -4.22 -15.16 12.31
N SER A 87 -3.68 -14.69 11.19
CA SER A 87 -4.44 -14.15 10.05
C SER A 87 -4.68 -15.17 8.92
N LYS A 88 -3.79 -16.16 8.74
CA LYS A 88 -3.77 -17.17 7.66
C LYS A 88 -5.00 -18.10 7.60
N VAL A 89 -5.88 -18.06 8.61
CA VAL A 89 -7.20 -18.72 8.56
C VAL A 89 -8.30 -17.83 7.95
N HIS A 90 -8.20 -16.51 8.08
CA HIS A 90 -9.17 -15.54 7.57
C HIS A 90 -8.83 -15.09 6.14
N LEU A 91 -7.54 -14.89 5.84
CA LEU A 91 -7.04 -14.41 4.54
C LEU A 91 -7.40 -15.35 3.37
N ARG A 92 -7.67 -16.64 3.65
CA ARG A 92 -8.12 -17.63 2.65
C ARG A 92 -9.37 -17.18 1.90
N GLN A 93 -10.22 -16.35 2.51
CA GLN A 93 -11.39 -15.78 1.85
C GLN A 93 -11.05 -15.02 0.56
N PHE A 94 -9.87 -14.40 0.46
CA PHE A 94 -9.43 -13.73 -0.77
C PHE A 94 -9.19 -14.71 -1.93
N SER A 95 -8.82 -15.96 -1.65
CA SER A 95 -8.70 -17.03 -2.65
C SER A 95 -10.00 -17.81 -2.85
N GLU A 96 -10.73 -18.10 -1.76
CA GLU A 96 -11.99 -18.85 -1.77
C GLU A 96 -13.16 -18.08 -2.43
N LYS A 97 -13.10 -16.74 -2.39
CA LYS A 97 -14.09 -15.83 -3.01
C LYS A 97 -13.50 -15.07 -4.21
N ALA A 98 -12.33 -15.46 -4.71
CA ALA A 98 -11.67 -14.76 -5.82
C ALA A 98 -12.60 -14.67 -7.04
N PRO A 99 -12.91 -13.47 -7.57
CA PRO A 99 -13.60 -13.35 -8.84
C PRO A 99 -12.69 -13.87 -9.97
N ALA A 100 -13.29 -14.47 -10.99
CA ALA A 100 -12.56 -14.94 -12.16
C ALA A 100 -11.91 -13.74 -12.89
N SER A 101 -10.61 -13.81 -13.12
CA SER A 101 -9.84 -12.77 -13.82
C SER A 101 -8.83 -13.41 -14.76
N ASP A 102 -9.05 -13.23 -16.06
CA ASP A 102 -8.12 -13.67 -17.11
C ASP A 102 -6.85 -12.81 -17.17
N LEU A 103 -6.76 -11.74 -16.35
CA LEU A 103 -5.63 -10.81 -16.30
C LEU A 103 -4.57 -11.19 -15.26
N MET A 104 -4.85 -12.11 -14.33
CA MET A 104 -3.92 -12.41 -13.22
C MET A 104 -2.88 -13.46 -13.63
N LEU A 105 -1.62 -13.04 -13.80
CA LEU A 105 -0.49 -13.91 -14.13
C LEU A 105 0.13 -14.56 -12.87
N ALA A 106 0.13 -13.83 -11.76
CA ALA A 106 0.56 -14.31 -10.44
C ALA A 106 -0.27 -13.62 -9.35
N GLY A 107 -0.43 -14.28 -8.20
CA GLY A 107 -1.23 -13.77 -7.09
C GLY A 107 -0.76 -14.30 -5.74
N ILE A 108 -1.68 -14.40 -4.79
CA ILE A 108 -1.41 -14.76 -3.37
C ILE A 108 -0.56 -16.04 -3.28
N GLY A 109 0.70 -15.89 -2.85
CA GLY A 109 1.70 -16.95 -2.75
C GLY A 109 3.06 -16.50 -3.30
N GLU A 110 3.06 -15.67 -4.35
CA GLU A 110 4.24 -14.96 -4.84
C GLU A 110 4.47 -13.65 -4.07
N ASN A 111 5.65 -13.04 -4.24
CA ASN A 111 6.08 -11.91 -3.41
C ASN A 111 5.20 -10.67 -3.65
N ALA A 112 4.85 -10.40 -4.91
CA ALA A 112 3.86 -9.40 -5.31
C ALA A 112 2.99 -9.93 -6.45
N GLY A 113 1.71 -9.53 -6.48
CA GLY A 113 0.74 -10.01 -7.46
C GLY A 113 0.85 -9.28 -8.81
N VAL A 114 0.69 -10.04 -9.91
CA VAL A 114 1.00 -9.58 -11.27
C VAL A 114 -0.24 -9.61 -12.15
N ILE A 115 -0.55 -8.46 -12.76
CA ILE A 115 -1.70 -8.23 -13.65
C ILE A 115 -1.20 -7.92 -15.05
N GLN A 116 -1.65 -8.70 -16.04
CA GLN A 116 -1.47 -8.40 -17.46
C GLN A 116 -2.34 -7.20 -17.86
N VAL A 117 -1.74 -6.24 -18.57
CA VAL A 117 -2.41 -5.00 -19.01
C VAL A 117 -2.38 -4.82 -20.53
N SER A 118 -1.56 -5.59 -21.25
CA SER A 118 -1.64 -5.76 -22.71
C SER A 118 -1.07 -7.14 -23.11
N ASP A 119 -1.13 -7.49 -24.40
CA ASP A 119 -0.52 -8.72 -24.96
C ASP A 119 0.98 -8.86 -24.63
N THR A 120 1.68 -7.76 -24.33
CA THR A 120 3.14 -7.73 -24.11
C THR A 120 3.57 -7.21 -22.75
N LEU A 121 2.72 -6.47 -22.03
CA LEU A 121 3.05 -5.85 -20.74
C LEU A 121 2.16 -6.35 -19.61
N ALA A 122 2.79 -6.53 -18.46
CA ALA A 122 2.15 -6.70 -17.17
C ALA A 122 2.66 -5.63 -16.20
N VAL A 123 1.92 -5.46 -15.10
CA VAL A 123 2.31 -4.66 -13.95
C VAL A 123 2.21 -5.47 -12.68
N THR A 124 2.99 -5.10 -11.68
CA THR A 124 2.95 -5.67 -10.33
C THR A 124 2.86 -4.53 -9.32
N PHE A 125 2.09 -4.76 -8.26
CA PHE A 125 1.90 -3.78 -7.20
C PHE A 125 1.62 -4.49 -5.87
N LYS A 126 2.18 -3.94 -4.80
CA LYS A 126 2.06 -4.46 -3.42
C LYS A 126 2.15 -3.28 -2.47
N VAL A 127 1.48 -3.37 -1.33
CA VAL A 127 1.61 -2.44 -0.19
C VAL A 127 2.09 -3.19 1.05
N GLU A 128 3.04 -2.62 1.78
CA GLU A 128 3.57 -3.12 3.05
C GLU A 128 3.49 -2.06 4.16
N SER A 129 3.95 -2.41 5.38
CA SER A 129 3.98 -1.55 6.57
C SER A 129 5.33 -1.60 7.28
N HIS A 130 5.84 -0.45 7.72
CA HIS A 130 7.05 -0.35 8.54
C HIS A 130 6.82 0.46 9.84
N ASN A 131 5.68 0.19 10.48
CA ASN A 131 5.11 0.94 11.62
C ASN A 131 6.04 1.02 12.84
N HIS A 132 6.35 -0.13 13.47
CA HIS A 132 7.14 -0.16 14.71
C HIS A 132 8.56 0.43 14.52
N PRO A 133 9.31 0.13 13.43
CA PRO A 133 10.57 0.82 13.13
C PRO A 133 10.39 2.35 13.02
N SER A 134 9.39 2.82 12.27
CA SER A 134 9.13 4.24 12.04
C SER A 134 8.65 5.01 13.28
N PHE A 135 8.16 4.34 14.32
CA PHE A 135 7.92 4.98 15.62
C PHE A 135 9.20 5.23 16.41
N VAL A 136 10.16 4.28 16.34
CA VAL A 136 11.41 4.30 17.11
C VAL A 136 12.49 5.17 16.44
N GLU A 137 12.69 5.01 15.14
CA GLU A 137 13.57 5.84 14.29
C GLU A 137 12.80 6.21 13.01
N PRO A 138 12.17 7.40 12.97
CA PRO A 138 11.22 7.73 11.91
C PRO A 138 11.81 7.85 10.50
N TYR A 139 13.07 8.28 10.36
CA TYR A 139 13.69 8.43 9.04
C TYR A 139 14.05 7.06 8.48
N GLN A 140 14.78 6.25 9.25
CA GLN A 140 15.26 4.96 8.80
C GLN A 140 14.12 3.96 8.65
N GLY A 141 13.15 3.97 9.57
CA GLY A 141 11.95 3.13 9.47
C GLY A 141 11.18 3.38 8.17
N ALA A 142 10.94 4.64 7.80
CA ALA A 142 10.24 4.97 6.57
C ALA A 142 11.09 4.68 5.31
N ALA A 143 12.38 5.03 5.32
CA ALA A 143 13.28 4.80 4.20
C ALA A 143 13.45 3.31 3.86
N THR A 144 13.66 2.46 4.87
CA THR A 144 13.76 1.00 4.69
C THR A 144 12.44 0.34 4.34
N GLY A 145 11.30 0.93 4.76
CA GLY A 145 9.98 0.53 4.28
C GLY A 145 9.80 0.75 2.77
N VAL A 146 10.31 1.86 2.22
CA VAL A 146 10.32 2.10 0.76
C VAL A 146 11.28 1.13 0.04
N GLY A 147 12.47 0.87 0.57
CA GLY A 147 13.41 -0.08 -0.03
C GLY A 147 12.90 -1.52 -0.03
N GLY A 148 12.24 -1.97 1.05
CA GLY A 148 11.61 -3.29 1.12
C GLY A 148 10.64 -3.53 -0.02
N ILE A 149 9.64 -2.65 -0.16
CA ILE A 149 8.60 -2.78 -1.18
C ILE A 149 9.11 -2.61 -2.62
N VAL A 150 10.25 -1.92 -2.80
CA VAL A 150 10.94 -1.81 -4.09
C VAL A 150 11.63 -3.13 -4.47
N ARG A 151 12.19 -3.87 -3.50
CA ARG A 151 12.83 -5.19 -3.74
C ARG A 151 11.83 -6.31 -4.02
N ASP A 152 10.65 -6.31 -3.39
CA ASP A 152 9.52 -7.20 -3.75
C ASP A 152 9.21 -7.13 -5.25
N ILE A 153 9.01 -5.91 -5.73
CA ILE A 153 8.65 -5.60 -7.11
C ILE A 153 9.78 -6.00 -8.06
N LEU A 154 11.04 -5.79 -7.66
CA LEU A 154 12.21 -6.22 -8.41
C LEU A 154 12.31 -7.76 -8.51
N ALA A 155 12.00 -8.48 -7.43
CA ALA A 155 12.04 -9.95 -7.39
C ALA A 155 11.07 -10.60 -8.39
N MET A 156 9.93 -9.96 -8.68
CA MET A 156 8.97 -10.46 -9.68
C MET A 156 9.45 -10.29 -11.15
N GLY A 157 10.61 -9.67 -11.39
CA GLY A 157 11.11 -9.36 -12.74
C GLY A 157 10.82 -7.94 -13.24
N ALA A 158 10.14 -7.13 -12.43
CA ALA A 158 9.68 -5.81 -12.84
C ALA A 158 10.69 -4.71 -12.57
N ARG A 159 10.64 -3.67 -13.40
CA ARG A 159 11.28 -2.38 -13.10
C ARG A 159 10.32 -1.60 -12.21
N PRO A 160 10.70 -1.19 -10.99
CA PRO A 160 9.95 -0.20 -10.20
C PRO A 160 9.82 1.11 -10.98
N VAL A 161 8.61 1.71 -11.02
CA VAL A 161 8.31 2.93 -11.78
C VAL A 161 7.61 4.03 -10.98
N ALA A 162 7.01 3.72 -9.83
CA ALA A 162 6.37 4.70 -8.94
C ALA A 162 6.16 4.13 -7.53
N VAL A 163 5.94 5.02 -6.55
CA VAL A 163 5.61 4.68 -5.15
C VAL A 163 4.43 5.50 -4.61
N MET A 164 3.83 5.05 -3.51
CA MET A 164 2.81 5.79 -2.74
C MET A 164 2.98 5.54 -1.24
N ASP A 165 2.61 6.51 -0.39
CA ASP A 165 2.74 6.44 1.08
C ASP A 165 1.42 6.69 1.83
N PRO A 166 0.71 5.63 2.28
CA PRO A 166 -0.39 5.72 3.23
C PRO A 166 0.12 5.91 4.67
N LEU A 167 0.07 7.15 5.19
CA LEU A 167 0.64 7.55 6.49
C LEU A 167 -0.43 7.93 7.52
N ARG A 168 -0.42 7.32 8.71
CA ARG A 168 -1.29 7.65 9.86
C ARG A 168 -0.45 8.09 11.05
N PHE A 169 -0.82 9.20 11.66
CA PHE A 169 -0.15 9.78 12.82
C PHE A 169 -1.13 10.12 13.94
N GLY A 170 -0.58 10.43 15.12
CA GLY A 170 -1.32 10.94 16.26
C GLY A 170 -2.00 12.30 16.01
N ALA A 171 -2.42 12.97 17.08
CA ALA A 171 -2.97 14.33 16.93
C ALA A 171 -1.91 15.28 16.33
N ALA A 172 -2.28 16.08 15.34
CA ALA A 172 -1.35 16.87 14.53
C ALA A 172 -0.58 17.94 15.34
N ASP A 173 -1.18 18.43 16.43
CA ASP A 173 -0.62 19.39 17.38
C ASP A 173 0.15 18.73 18.54
N HIS A 174 0.19 17.39 18.62
CA HIS A 174 0.88 16.69 19.68
C HIS A 174 2.42 16.75 19.52
N PRO A 175 3.20 17.02 20.59
CA PRO A 175 4.65 17.15 20.49
C PRO A 175 5.39 15.93 19.91
N ASP A 176 4.84 14.73 20.05
CA ASP A 176 5.45 13.52 19.49
C ASP A 176 5.12 13.33 17.99
N THR A 177 3.97 13.80 17.53
CA THR A 177 3.64 13.84 16.09
C THR A 177 4.62 14.77 15.36
N ALA A 178 4.98 15.90 15.97
CA ALA A 178 6.02 16.80 15.49
C ALA A 178 7.46 16.24 15.59
N ARG A 179 7.67 15.07 16.20
CA ARG A 179 8.91 14.27 16.10
C ARG A 179 8.82 13.26 14.95
N VAL A 180 7.74 12.48 14.91
CA VAL A 180 7.62 11.35 13.99
C VAL A 180 7.41 11.80 12.55
N LEU A 181 6.39 12.62 12.28
CA LEU A 181 5.97 12.95 10.92
C LEU A 181 7.09 13.56 10.06
N PRO A 182 7.86 14.58 10.53
CA PRO A 182 8.93 15.15 9.71
C PRO A 182 10.05 14.16 9.40
N GLY A 183 10.31 13.20 10.29
CA GLY A 183 11.30 12.15 10.04
C GLY A 183 10.82 11.11 9.04
N VAL A 184 9.56 10.66 9.15
CA VAL A 184 8.94 9.73 8.18
C VAL A 184 8.96 10.33 6.77
N VAL A 185 8.48 11.57 6.61
CA VAL A 185 8.45 12.26 5.31
C VAL A 185 9.85 12.43 4.73
N ALA A 186 10.83 12.82 5.56
CA ALA A 186 12.23 12.89 5.12
C ALA A 186 12.80 11.51 4.72
N GLY A 187 12.37 10.42 5.36
CA GLY A 187 12.76 9.05 5.02
C GLY A 187 12.17 8.55 3.71
N VAL A 188 10.86 8.73 3.50
CA VAL A 188 10.16 8.38 2.24
C VAL A 188 10.80 9.12 1.06
N GLY A 189 10.92 10.45 1.17
CA GLY A 189 11.54 11.28 0.14
C GLY A 189 13.02 10.96 -0.05
N GLY A 190 13.76 10.77 1.04
CA GLY A 190 15.19 10.45 1.01
C GLY A 190 15.51 9.16 0.25
N TYR A 191 14.68 8.12 0.37
CA TYR A 191 14.88 6.87 -0.36
C TYR A 191 14.33 6.92 -1.80
N GLY A 192 13.06 7.33 -1.97
CA GLY A 192 12.40 7.37 -3.28
C GLY A 192 13.06 8.31 -4.28
N ASN A 193 13.44 9.52 -3.84
CA ASN A 193 14.10 10.51 -4.70
C ASN A 193 15.50 10.03 -5.13
N CYS A 194 16.23 9.30 -4.27
CA CYS A 194 17.56 8.76 -4.59
C CYS A 194 17.51 7.54 -5.53
N LEU A 195 16.49 6.70 -5.44
CA LEU A 195 16.21 5.66 -6.43
C LEU A 195 15.82 6.22 -7.81
N GLY A 196 15.27 7.44 -7.82
CA GLY A 196 14.63 8.03 -8.99
C GLY A 196 13.27 7.41 -9.28
N LEU A 197 12.45 7.23 -8.25
CA LEU A 197 11.04 6.83 -8.35
C LEU A 197 10.12 8.01 -7.99
N PRO A 198 9.12 8.35 -8.82
CA PRO A 198 8.14 9.35 -8.47
C PRO A 198 7.19 8.81 -7.39
N ASN A 199 6.94 9.61 -6.35
CA ASN A 199 5.76 9.42 -5.53
C ASN A 199 4.55 10.03 -6.26
N ILE A 200 3.50 9.23 -6.45
CA ILE A 200 2.33 9.58 -7.27
C ILE A 200 1.02 9.72 -6.49
N GLY A 201 1.04 9.52 -5.17
CA GLY A 201 -0.13 9.57 -4.30
C GLY A 201 0.12 8.90 -2.96
N GLY A 202 -0.91 8.86 -2.12
CA GLY A 202 -0.77 8.47 -0.72
C GLY A 202 -1.80 9.20 0.14
N GLU A 203 -1.76 8.97 1.43
CA GLU A 203 -2.68 9.56 2.40
C GLU A 203 -1.91 10.08 3.59
N VAL A 204 -2.39 11.16 4.22
CA VAL A 204 -1.86 11.62 5.51
C VAL A 204 -3.04 11.87 6.43
N VAL A 205 -3.20 11.05 7.46
CA VAL A 205 -4.35 11.10 8.39
C VAL A 205 -3.87 11.26 9.82
N PHE A 206 -4.50 12.17 10.57
CA PHE A 206 -4.22 12.45 11.97
C PHE A 206 -5.38 12.00 12.86
N ASP A 207 -5.10 11.11 13.82
CA ASP A 207 -6.06 10.71 14.85
C ASP A 207 -5.34 10.32 16.16
N PRO A 208 -5.82 10.73 17.35
CA PRO A 208 -5.23 10.37 18.63
C PRO A 208 -5.01 8.87 18.85
N CYS A 209 -5.77 7.96 18.20
CA CYS A 209 -5.56 6.52 18.37
C CYS A 209 -4.20 6.00 17.85
N TYR A 210 -3.57 6.69 16.90
CA TYR A 210 -2.25 6.32 16.37
C TYR A 210 -1.08 6.93 17.17
N GLN A 211 -1.32 7.63 18.28
CA GLN A 211 -0.30 8.48 18.92
C GLN A 211 0.96 7.73 19.41
N GLY A 212 0.84 6.45 19.78
CA GLY A 212 1.97 5.56 20.11
C GLY A 212 2.21 4.44 19.09
N ASN A 213 1.46 4.42 17.98
CA ASN A 213 1.52 3.43 16.92
C ASN A 213 1.18 4.13 15.57
N PRO A 214 2.07 5.00 15.05
CA PRO A 214 1.91 5.55 13.71
C PRO A 214 1.95 4.43 12.68
N LEU A 215 1.17 4.56 11.61
CA LEU A 215 1.21 3.63 10.49
C LEU A 215 2.00 4.28 9.36
N VAL A 216 2.99 3.56 8.86
CA VAL A 216 3.87 4.00 7.77
C VAL A 216 3.85 2.89 6.75
N ASN A 217 2.87 2.95 5.86
CA ASN A 217 2.76 2.01 4.77
C ASN A 217 3.51 2.56 3.54
N ALA A 218 3.98 1.65 2.70
CA ALA A 218 4.58 1.99 1.42
C ALA A 218 4.03 1.05 0.34
N LEU A 219 3.61 1.60 -0.79
CA LEU A 219 3.24 0.86 -2.00
C LEU A 219 4.27 1.15 -3.08
N CYS A 220 4.59 0.14 -3.89
CA CYS A 220 5.38 0.30 -5.10
C CYS A 220 4.66 -0.33 -6.31
N LEU A 221 4.80 0.32 -7.46
CA LEU A 221 4.35 -0.13 -8.77
C LEU A 221 5.57 -0.49 -9.61
N GLY A 222 5.54 -1.66 -10.25
CA GLY A 222 6.52 -2.05 -11.27
C GLY A 222 5.89 -2.51 -12.58
N VAL A 223 6.64 -2.40 -13.66
CA VAL A 223 6.26 -2.81 -15.02
C VAL A 223 7.23 -3.89 -15.53
N LEU A 224 6.70 -4.92 -16.19
CA LEU A 224 7.48 -5.97 -16.83
C LEU A 224 6.89 -6.40 -18.18
N PRO A 225 7.73 -6.85 -19.14
CA PRO A 225 7.28 -7.73 -20.22
C PRO A 225 6.66 -9.00 -19.64
N VAL A 226 5.58 -9.51 -20.26
CA VAL A 226 4.86 -10.72 -19.82
C VAL A 226 5.78 -11.95 -19.78
N ASP A 227 6.76 -12.03 -20.67
CA ASP A 227 7.75 -13.11 -20.76
C ASP A 227 8.95 -12.96 -19.80
N ARG A 228 9.05 -11.84 -19.06
CA ARG A 228 10.10 -11.60 -18.05
C ARG A 228 9.68 -11.95 -16.62
N LEU A 229 8.47 -12.48 -16.39
CA LEU A 229 7.99 -12.87 -15.07
C LEU A 229 8.94 -13.89 -14.42
N GLN A 230 9.53 -13.52 -13.29
CA GLN A 230 10.48 -14.37 -12.56
C GLN A 230 9.77 -15.34 -11.61
N ASN A 231 10.50 -16.37 -11.19
CA ASN A 231 10.07 -17.38 -10.23
C ASN A 231 11.05 -17.40 -9.04
N LYS A 232 10.56 -17.64 -7.82
CA LYS A 232 11.42 -17.76 -6.62
C LYS A 232 11.89 -19.18 -6.31
N ALA A 233 11.44 -20.20 -7.03
CA ALA A 233 11.77 -21.60 -6.72
C ALA A 233 13.23 -21.96 -7.06
N ALA A 234 13.96 -22.55 -6.10
CA ALA A 234 15.30 -23.11 -6.27
C ALA A 234 15.30 -24.43 -7.06
N ALA A 235 14.85 -24.37 -8.31
CA ALA A 235 14.89 -25.50 -9.23
C ALA A 235 16.33 -25.80 -9.70
N GLY A 236 16.59 -27.06 -10.06
CA GLY A 236 17.86 -27.54 -10.60
C GLY A 236 18.91 -27.85 -9.52
N ALA A 237 19.01 -29.13 -9.15
CA ALA A 237 20.08 -29.59 -8.26
C ALA A 237 21.46 -29.40 -8.90
N GLY A 238 22.39 -28.80 -8.15
CA GLY A 238 23.70 -28.36 -8.64
C GLY A 238 23.74 -26.90 -9.10
N ASN A 239 22.62 -26.18 -9.13
CA ASN A 239 22.63 -24.73 -9.35
C ASN A 239 23.29 -23.99 -8.18
N VAL A 240 23.93 -22.87 -8.47
CA VAL A 240 24.71 -22.07 -7.53
C VAL A 240 23.79 -21.09 -6.83
N VAL A 241 23.90 -21.03 -5.50
CA VAL A 241 23.22 -20.03 -4.67
C VAL A 241 24.16 -18.83 -4.51
N VAL A 242 23.77 -17.69 -5.07
CA VAL A 242 24.55 -16.45 -5.09
C VAL A 242 23.85 -15.39 -4.24
N LEU A 243 24.58 -14.78 -3.32
CA LEU A 243 24.12 -13.57 -2.61
C LEU A 243 24.65 -12.35 -3.36
N MET A 244 23.77 -11.41 -3.70
CA MET A 244 24.10 -10.18 -4.43
C MET A 244 23.63 -8.95 -3.63
N GLY A 245 24.39 -7.85 -3.68
CA GLY A 245 24.07 -6.59 -3.01
C GLY A 245 25.00 -6.25 -1.84
N ALA A 246 24.45 -5.63 -0.79
CA ALA A 246 25.20 -5.09 0.34
C ALA A 246 25.83 -6.18 1.24
N LYS A 247 26.80 -5.76 2.08
CA LYS A 247 27.44 -6.62 3.08
C LYS A 247 26.55 -6.80 4.30
N THR A 248 26.47 -8.04 4.76
CA THR A 248 25.67 -8.45 5.93
C THR A 248 26.30 -7.93 7.23
N GLY A 249 25.52 -7.24 8.06
CA GLY A 249 25.92 -6.63 9.34
C GLY A 249 24.90 -6.90 10.45
N ARG A 250 25.11 -6.36 11.65
CA ARG A 250 24.22 -6.55 12.82
C ARG A 250 22.90 -5.75 12.76
N ASP A 251 22.34 -5.58 11.57
CA ASP A 251 21.14 -4.77 11.33
C ASP A 251 19.87 -5.58 11.61
N GLY A 252 18.91 -4.97 12.31
CA GLY A 252 17.56 -5.52 12.52
C GLY A 252 17.45 -6.87 13.23
N ILE A 253 18.52 -7.44 13.80
CA ILE A 253 18.47 -8.78 14.42
C ILE A 253 17.41 -8.83 15.53
N GLY A 254 16.34 -9.60 15.30
CA GLY A 254 15.18 -9.71 16.18
C GLY A 254 14.04 -8.70 15.92
N GLY A 255 14.11 -7.92 14.84
CA GLY A 255 13.07 -6.97 14.44
C GLY A 255 11.73 -7.66 14.20
N VAL A 256 11.72 -8.62 13.28
CA VAL A 256 10.54 -9.44 12.96
C VAL A 256 9.93 -10.17 14.17
N SER A 257 10.74 -10.86 14.98
CA SER A 257 10.23 -11.73 16.07
C SER A 257 10.02 -11.04 17.42
N VAL A 258 10.69 -9.91 17.70
CA VAL A 258 10.71 -9.26 19.04
C VAL A 258 10.30 -7.78 19.02
N LEU A 259 10.28 -7.11 17.85
CA LEU A 259 9.73 -5.75 17.69
C LEU A 259 8.36 -5.75 17.00
N ALA A 260 8.22 -6.38 15.83
CA ALA A 260 6.97 -6.38 15.06
C ALA A 260 5.91 -7.37 15.58
N SER A 261 6.33 -8.42 16.30
CA SER A 261 5.43 -9.44 16.87
C SER A 261 5.07 -9.21 18.34
N ALA A 262 5.23 -7.98 18.87
CA ALA A 262 5.00 -7.64 20.28
C ALA A 262 4.42 -6.22 20.47
N THR A 263 3.76 -5.99 21.61
CA THR A 263 3.16 -4.69 21.97
C THR A 263 4.16 -3.75 22.64
N PHE A 264 4.04 -2.43 22.43
CA PHE A 264 4.92 -1.45 23.07
C PHE A 264 4.72 -1.31 24.59
N ASP A 265 5.84 -1.21 25.32
CA ASP A 265 5.95 -0.85 26.74
C ASP A 265 6.81 0.43 26.94
N ASP A 266 6.87 0.95 28.18
CA ASP A 266 7.66 2.14 28.52
C ASP A 266 9.18 1.93 28.39
N ALA A 267 9.66 0.69 28.31
CA ALA A 267 11.09 0.35 28.21
C ALA A 267 11.60 0.28 26.75
N SER A 268 10.69 0.09 25.79
CA SER A 268 10.93 -0.04 24.34
C SER A 268 11.90 0.98 23.74
N GLN A 269 11.92 2.22 24.24
CA GLN A 269 12.82 3.28 23.76
C GLN A 269 14.32 2.94 23.87
N GLN A 270 14.70 1.95 24.69
CA GLN A 270 16.09 1.52 24.87
C GLN A 270 16.63 0.67 23.70
N ARG A 271 15.78 0.21 22.78
CA ARG A 271 16.15 -0.74 21.70
C ARG A 271 16.74 -0.08 20.43
N ARG A 272 17.05 1.22 20.45
CA ARG A 272 17.60 1.99 19.31
C ARG A 272 18.84 1.38 18.59
N PRO A 273 19.75 0.61 19.22
CA PRO A 273 20.92 0.08 18.51
C PRO A 273 20.67 -0.94 17.40
N SER A 274 19.44 -1.45 17.21
CA SER A 274 19.10 -2.47 16.21
C SER A 274 18.47 -1.91 14.92
N VAL A 275 18.38 -0.59 14.75
CA VAL A 275 17.70 0.04 13.61
C VAL A 275 18.45 -0.24 12.30
N GLN A 276 17.75 -0.82 11.33
CA GLN A 276 18.22 -0.99 9.95
C GLN A 276 18.54 0.38 9.33
N VAL A 277 19.60 0.47 8.52
CA VAL A 277 19.91 1.67 7.72
C VAL A 277 19.97 1.25 6.26
N GLY A 278 19.26 1.98 5.39
CA GLY A 278 19.25 1.72 3.95
C GLY A 278 20.19 2.63 3.14
N ASP A 279 20.72 2.10 2.05
CA ASP A 279 21.51 2.78 1.03
C ASP A 279 20.78 2.76 -0.33
N PRO A 280 19.97 3.79 -0.65
CA PRO A 280 19.24 3.83 -1.93
C PRO A 280 20.15 3.96 -3.16
N PHE A 281 21.42 4.33 -2.99
CA PHE A 281 22.38 4.35 -4.10
C PHE A 281 22.86 2.93 -4.43
N MET A 282 23.11 2.10 -3.41
CA MET A 282 23.34 0.66 -3.61
C MET A 282 22.12 -0.02 -4.21
N GLU A 283 20.91 0.27 -3.73
CA GLU A 283 19.70 -0.33 -4.29
C GLU A 283 19.45 0.09 -5.74
N LYS A 284 19.77 1.33 -6.11
CA LYS A 284 19.68 1.76 -7.52
C LYS A 284 20.61 0.95 -8.42
N LEU A 285 21.84 0.65 -7.99
CA LEU A 285 22.76 -0.21 -8.74
C LEU A 285 22.27 -1.67 -8.78
N LEU A 286 21.70 -2.15 -7.68
CA LEU A 286 21.09 -3.49 -7.56
C LEU A 286 19.92 -3.68 -8.53
N ILE A 287 19.03 -2.68 -8.68
CA ILE A 287 17.91 -2.67 -9.63
C ILE A 287 18.41 -2.82 -11.07
N GLU A 288 19.33 -1.96 -11.51
CA GLU A 288 19.82 -2.00 -12.90
C GLU A 288 20.60 -3.29 -13.19
N SER A 289 21.35 -3.81 -12.20
CA SER A 289 22.02 -5.11 -12.29
C SER A 289 21.03 -6.26 -12.43
N CYS A 290 19.98 -6.34 -11.60
CA CYS A 290 18.96 -7.40 -11.69
C CYS A 290 18.24 -7.38 -13.04
N LEU A 291 17.86 -6.20 -13.53
CA LEU A 291 17.15 -6.06 -14.80
C LEU A 291 17.99 -6.51 -16.00
N GLU A 292 19.32 -6.25 -16.00
CA GLU A 292 20.23 -6.77 -17.02
C GLU A 292 20.42 -8.30 -16.91
N LEU A 293 20.42 -8.87 -15.71
CA LEU A 293 20.46 -10.32 -15.52
C LEU A 293 19.19 -11.01 -16.05
N TYR A 294 18.02 -10.39 -15.90
CA TYR A 294 16.75 -10.88 -16.46
C TYR A 294 16.73 -10.79 -17.99
N ASP A 295 17.10 -9.64 -18.57
CA ASP A 295 17.13 -9.44 -20.02
C ASP A 295 18.17 -10.32 -20.74
N ALA A 296 19.20 -10.78 -20.02
CA ALA A 296 20.16 -11.77 -20.49
C ALA A 296 19.77 -13.23 -20.18
N GLY A 297 18.69 -13.48 -19.43
CA GLY A 297 18.21 -14.82 -19.08
C GLY A 297 19.16 -15.63 -18.18
N LEU A 298 19.90 -14.97 -17.29
CA LEU A 298 21.01 -15.58 -16.53
C LEU A 298 20.61 -16.17 -15.16
N VAL A 299 19.34 -16.04 -14.77
CA VAL A 299 18.83 -16.40 -13.44
C VAL A 299 17.73 -17.47 -13.58
N VAL A 300 17.78 -18.51 -12.75
CA VAL A 300 16.79 -19.61 -12.68
C VAL A 300 15.69 -19.29 -11.67
N GLY A 301 16.04 -18.57 -10.60
CA GLY A 301 15.08 -17.97 -9.69
C GLY A 301 15.72 -16.94 -8.77
N ILE A 302 14.91 -16.04 -8.21
CA ILE A 302 15.34 -14.93 -7.35
C ILE A 302 14.41 -14.75 -6.15
N GLN A 303 14.98 -14.36 -5.01
CA GLN A 303 14.26 -13.87 -3.83
C GLN A 303 14.95 -12.61 -3.30
N ASP A 304 14.21 -11.69 -2.70
CA ASP A 304 14.78 -10.55 -1.96
C ASP A 304 15.31 -10.99 -0.59
N LEU A 305 15.93 -10.06 0.15
CA LEU A 305 16.22 -10.21 1.57
C LEU A 305 15.62 -9.04 2.37
N GLY A 306 14.31 -9.04 2.55
CA GLY A 306 13.59 -8.22 3.53
C GLY A 306 13.71 -8.74 4.97
N GLY A 307 12.59 -8.79 5.69
CA GLY A 307 12.52 -9.34 7.05
C GLY A 307 13.07 -10.77 7.13
N ALA A 308 13.71 -11.11 8.25
CA ALA A 308 14.45 -12.37 8.45
C ALA A 308 15.70 -12.58 7.54
N GLY A 309 15.90 -11.77 6.50
CA GLY A 309 17.09 -11.82 5.62
C GLY A 309 17.38 -13.21 5.05
N LEU A 310 18.60 -13.70 5.27
CA LEU A 310 19.05 -15.01 4.75
C LEU A 310 18.21 -16.18 5.27
N THR A 311 17.58 -16.07 6.45
CA THR A 311 16.70 -17.11 6.98
C THR A 311 15.49 -17.33 6.09
N CYS A 312 14.76 -16.26 5.74
CA CYS A 312 13.61 -16.34 4.84
C CYS A 312 14.06 -16.77 3.45
N ALA A 313 14.99 -16.01 2.85
CA ALA A 313 15.38 -16.21 1.45
C ALA A 313 15.89 -17.62 1.16
N LEU A 314 16.73 -18.22 2.01
CA LEU A 314 17.20 -19.60 1.81
C LEU A 314 16.10 -20.65 2.03
N THR A 315 15.15 -20.37 2.92
CA THR A 315 14.10 -21.32 3.30
C THR A 315 12.99 -21.38 2.25
N GLU A 316 12.40 -20.25 1.90
CA GLU A 316 11.25 -20.19 0.98
C GLU A 316 11.63 -20.66 -0.42
N THR A 317 12.75 -20.17 -0.93
CA THR A 317 13.30 -20.52 -2.26
C THR A 317 13.52 -22.04 -2.37
N ALA A 318 14.00 -22.70 -1.31
CA ALA A 318 14.16 -24.16 -1.28
C ALA A 318 12.83 -24.91 -1.11
N ALA A 319 11.95 -24.43 -0.21
CA ALA A 319 10.64 -25.04 0.06
C ALA A 319 9.74 -25.05 -1.19
N ALA A 320 9.67 -23.91 -1.90
CA ALA A 320 8.87 -23.75 -3.12
C ALA A 320 9.26 -24.72 -4.26
N ALA A 321 10.52 -25.17 -4.28
CA ALA A 321 11.03 -26.16 -5.25
C ALA A 321 11.02 -27.61 -4.73
N GLY A 322 10.75 -27.83 -3.43
CA GLY A 322 10.95 -29.12 -2.77
C GLY A 322 12.43 -29.58 -2.71
N THR A 323 13.37 -28.69 -3.03
CA THR A 323 14.82 -28.97 -3.04
C THR A 323 15.44 -28.71 -1.66
N GLY A 324 16.74 -28.94 -1.55
CA GLY A 324 17.52 -28.48 -0.41
C GLY A 324 18.56 -27.45 -0.86
N MET A 325 19.37 -26.98 0.10
CA MET A 325 20.55 -26.18 -0.19
C MET A 325 21.68 -26.56 0.76
N ARG A 326 22.92 -26.48 0.28
CA ARG A 326 24.12 -26.45 1.12
C ARG A 326 24.71 -25.05 1.07
N VAL A 327 24.91 -24.42 2.23
CA VAL A 327 25.34 -23.01 2.34
C VAL A 327 26.54 -22.88 3.28
N TRP A 328 27.49 -22.04 2.89
CA TRP A 328 28.77 -21.82 3.56
C TRP A 328 28.83 -20.40 4.13
N LEU A 329 28.61 -20.23 5.44
CA LEU A 329 28.53 -18.90 6.07
C LEU A 329 29.86 -18.15 6.06
N GLU A 330 31.01 -18.84 6.02
CA GLU A 330 32.32 -18.19 5.78
C GLU A 330 32.48 -17.54 4.40
N ARG A 331 31.53 -17.75 3.47
CA ARG A 331 31.48 -17.06 2.17
C ARG A 331 30.53 -15.86 2.14
N VAL A 332 29.67 -15.68 3.14
CA VAL A 332 28.74 -14.54 3.19
C VAL A 332 29.57 -13.26 3.39
N PRO A 333 29.44 -12.23 2.53
CA PRO A 333 30.20 -10.99 2.71
C PRO A 333 29.74 -10.23 3.96
N LEU A 334 30.60 -10.19 4.98
CA LEU A 334 30.30 -9.51 6.25
C LEU A 334 30.82 -8.07 6.28
N ARG A 335 30.05 -7.17 6.90
CA ARG A 335 30.50 -5.85 7.35
C ARG A 335 31.30 -5.96 8.65
N GLU A 336 30.98 -6.96 9.47
CA GLU A 336 31.63 -7.25 10.76
C GLU A 336 32.15 -8.70 10.78
N PRO A 337 33.48 -8.94 10.73
CA PRO A 337 34.06 -10.29 10.75
C PRO A 337 33.83 -11.09 12.05
N SER A 338 33.22 -10.48 13.07
CA SER A 338 32.90 -11.04 14.38
C SER A 338 31.48 -11.60 14.48
N MET A 339 30.66 -11.54 13.44
CA MET A 339 29.29 -12.08 13.48
C MET A 339 29.27 -13.60 13.65
N GLU A 340 28.38 -14.07 14.51
CA GLU A 340 28.13 -15.47 14.78
C GLU A 340 27.09 -16.06 13.81
N PRO A 341 27.02 -17.39 13.60
CA PRO A 341 26.15 -18.00 12.58
C PRO A 341 24.68 -17.56 12.63
N HIS A 342 24.09 -17.52 13.82
CA HIS A 342 22.71 -17.09 14.04
C HIS A 342 22.49 -15.60 13.70
N GLU A 343 23.51 -14.75 13.89
CA GLU A 343 23.47 -13.32 13.59
C GLU A 343 23.58 -13.05 12.09
N ILE A 344 24.37 -13.86 11.37
CA ILE A 344 24.49 -13.80 9.90
C ILE A 344 23.15 -14.22 9.26
N LEU A 345 22.51 -15.26 9.81
CA LEU A 345 21.23 -15.79 9.31
C LEU A 345 20.04 -14.88 9.63
N ALA A 346 20.02 -14.23 10.80
CA ALA A 346 18.96 -13.33 11.26
C ALA A 346 19.16 -11.85 10.89
N SER A 347 20.20 -11.52 10.13
CA SER A 347 20.53 -10.14 9.74
C SER A 347 19.56 -9.59 8.69
N GLU A 348 18.92 -8.48 9.02
CA GLU A 348 17.99 -7.73 8.17
C GLU A 348 18.70 -6.55 7.46
N SER A 349 20.01 -6.69 7.17
CA SER A 349 20.74 -5.72 6.33
C SER A 349 20.04 -5.54 4.99
N GLN A 350 19.90 -4.28 4.57
CA GLN A 350 19.12 -3.90 3.39
C GLN A 350 19.89 -4.18 2.08
N GLU A 351 19.26 -3.87 0.94
CA GLU A 351 19.88 -3.91 -0.40
C GLU A 351 20.56 -5.25 -0.77
N ARG A 352 19.88 -6.39 -0.53
CA ARG A 352 20.38 -7.73 -0.88
C ARG A 352 19.33 -8.54 -1.64
N MET A 353 19.78 -9.36 -2.58
CA MET A 353 18.99 -10.38 -3.31
C MET A 353 19.70 -11.75 -3.26
N LEU A 354 18.92 -12.82 -3.26
CA LEU A 354 19.37 -14.20 -3.43
C LEU A 354 19.08 -14.66 -4.87
N LEU A 355 20.10 -15.10 -5.61
CA LEU A 355 19.97 -15.63 -6.96
C LEU A 355 20.27 -17.13 -6.99
N ILE A 356 19.48 -17.87 -7.79
CA ILE A 356 19.74 -19.25 -8.18
C ILE A 356 20.22 -19.25 -9.64
N VAL A 357 21.44 -19.72 -9.87
CA VAL A 357 22.17 -19.51 -11.14
C VAL A 357 22.72 -20.85 -11.65
N GLU A 358 22.58 -21.14 -12.95
CA GLU A 358 23.23 -22.32 -13.53
C GLU A 358 24.77 -22.21 -13.45
N PRO A 359 25.52 -23.28 -13.15
CA PRO A 359 26.98 -23.20 -13.04
C PRO A 359 27.70 -22.72 -14.31
N ALA A 360 27.07 -22.85 -15.48
CA ALA A 360 27.58 -22.34 -16.76
C ALA A 360 27.40 -20.82 -16.94
N GLN A 361 26.49 -20.20 -16.20
CA GLN A 361 26.17 -18.77 -16.28
C GLN A 361 26.82 -17.94 -15.16
N LEU A 362 27.39 -18.59 -14.13
CA LEU A 362 27.94 -17.91 -12.96
C LEU A 362 28.94 -16.80 -13.31
N ASP A 363 29.89 -17.07 -14.20
CA ASP A 363 30.89 -16.07 -14.62
C ASP A 363 30.24 -14.84 -15.31
N ALA A 364 29.12 -15.04 -16.02
CA ALA A 364 28.37 -13.94 -16.63
C ALA A 364 27.59 -13.13 -15.58
N VAL A 365 26.97 -13.81 -14.60
CA VAL A 365 26.29 -13.13 -13.48
C VAL A 365 27.27 -12.28 -12.65
N LEU A 366 28.44 -12.84 -12.34
CA LEU A 366 29.49 -12.11 -11.60
C LEU A 366 30.04 -10.92 -12.41
N ALA A 367 30.22 -11.06 -13.72
CA ALA A 367 30.66 -9.96 -14.59
C ALA A 367 29.62 -8.83 -14.71
N THR A 368 28.31 -9.16 -14.76
CA THR A 368 27.24 -8.15 -14.73
C THR A 368 27.19 -7.42 -13.39
N ALA A 369 27.34 -8.14 -12.27
CA ALA A 369 27.41 -7.50 -10.95
C ALA A 369 28.63 -6.55 -10.84
N GLU A 370 29.82 -7.01 -11.27
CA GLU A 370 31.04 -6.19 -11.30
C GLU A 370 30.88 -4.93 -12.18
N LYS A 371 30.24 -5.05 -13.35
CA LYS A 371 29.93 -3.94 -14.26
C LYS A 371 29.12 -2.83 -13.57
N TRP A 372 28.15 -3.20 -12.72
CA TRP A 372 27.32 -2.25 -11.96
C TRP A 372 27.93 -1.86 -10.60
N GLY A 373 29.11 -2.38 -10.24
CA GLY A 373 29.72 -2.14 -8.93
C GLY A 373 29.03 -2.85 -7.76
N VAL A 374 28.13 -3.79 -8.05
CA VAL A 374 27.38 -4.58 -7.07
C VAL A 374 28.21 -5.80 -6.68
N LEU A 375 28.29 -6.11 -5.39
CA LEU A 375 28.96 -7.33 -4.94
C LEU A 375 28.06 -8.55 -5.17
N ALA A 376 28.59 -9.59 -5.81
CA ALA A 376 27.95 -10.90 -5.92
C ALA A 376 28.91 -12.01 -5.42
N THR A 377 28.39 -13.03 -4.74
CA THR A 377 29.22 -14.10 -4.15
C THR A 377 28.48 -15.43 -4.08
N ALA A 378 29.11 -16.51 -4.56
CA ALA A 378 28.59 -17.87 -4.51
C ALA A 378 28.67 -18.48 -3.09
N ILE A 379 27.60 -18.33 -2.33
CA ILE A 379 27.48 -18.76 -0.93
C ILE A 379 27.02 -20.20 -0.75
N GLY A 380 26.44 -20.85 -1.79
CA GLY A 380 25.87 -22.19 -1.66
C GLY A 380 25.63 -22.93 -2.97
N GLU A 381 25.05 -24.12 -2.87
CA GLU A 381 24.59 -24.98 -3.96
C GLU A 381 23.20 -25.55 -3.65
N VAL A 382 22.34 -25.67 -4.66
CA VAL A 382 21.02 -26.33 -4.57
C VAL A 382 21.25 -27.84 -4.52
N THR A 383 20.70 -28.52 -3.50
CA THR A 383 20.78 -29.97 -3.34
C THR A 383 19.47 -30.64 -3.78
N PRO A 384 19.51 -31.89 -4.29
CA PRO A 384 18.29 -32.58 -4.72
C PRO A 384 17.38 -32.93 -3.53
N ALA A 385 16.14 -33.29 -3.85
CA ALA A 385 15.26 -34.00 -2.93
C ALA A 385 15.88 -35.32 -2.45
N GLU A 386 15.44 -35.83 -1.30
CA GLU A 386 15.98 -37.04 -0.69
C GLU A 386 15.70 -38.28 -1.57
N PRO A 387 16.57 -39.32 -1.57
CA PRO A 387 16.39 -40.51 -2.40
C PRO A 387 15.13 -41.35 -2.12
N ASP A 388 14.42 -41.06 -1.02
CA ASP A 388 13.13 -41.68 -0.66
C ASP A 388 11.90 -40.83 -1.06
N GLY A 389 12.11 -39.70 -1.74
CA GLY A 389 11.05 -38.83 -2.25
C GLY A 389 10.57 -37.74 -1.29
N ARG A 390 11.22 -37.57 -0.13
CA ARG A 390 11.00 -36.41 0.74
C ARG A 390 11.70 -35.15 0.17
N PRO A 391 11.24 -33.93 0.53
CA PRO A 391 11.95 -32.70 0.18
C PRO A 391 13.41 -32.72 0.62
N GLY A 392 14.25 -31.96 -0.09
CA GLY A 392 15.65 -31.80 0.28
C GLY A 392 15.85 -31.09 1.62
N ARG A 393 17.10 -30.94 2.05
CA ARG A 393 17.45 -30.35 3.35
C ARG A 393 18.26 -29.08 3.20
N LEU A 394 17.97 -28.09 4.05
CA LEU A 394 18.76 -26.88 4.21
C LEU A 394 19.86 -27.18 5.24
N VAL A 395 21.08 -27.33 4.73
CA VAL A 395 22.27 -27.69 5.51
C VAL A 395 23.25 -26.52 5.46
N ILE A 396 23.42 -25.82 6.57
CA ILE A 396 24.26 -24.62 6.66
C ILE A 396 25.47 -24.94 7.53
N SER A 397 26.66 -24.65 7.00
CA SER A 397 27.94 -24.84 7.70
C SER A 397 28.66 -23.52 7.94
N TRP A 398 29.43 -23.47 9.03
CA TRP A 398 30.35 -22.40 9.36
C TRP A 398 31.66 -22.99 9.87
N ARG A 399 32.79 -22.67 9.23
CA ARG A 399 34.13 -23.11 9.64
C ARG A 399 34.21 -24.64 9.84
N ASP A 400 33.84 -25.38 8.78
CA ASP A 400 33.77 -26.85 8.73
C ASP A 400 32.74 -27.53 9.67
N HIS A 401 32.00 -26.77 10.50
CA HIS A 401 30.95 -27.31 11.37
C HIS A 401 29.54 -27.10 10.80
N VAL A 402 28.68 -28.11 10.89
CA VAL A 402 27.24 -27.96 10.55
C VAL A 402 26.51 -27.30 11.71
N VAL A 403 25.88 -26.15 11.44
CA VAL A 403 25.17 -25.31 12.42
C VAL A 403 23.66 -25.30 12.21
N VAL A 404 23.19 -25.68 11.02
CA VAL A 404 21.77 -25.88 10.68
C VAL A 404 21.64 -27.15 9.84
N ASP A 405 20.71 -28.01 10.19
CA ASP A 405 20.26 -29.15 9.38
C ASP A 405 18.74 -29.32 9.55
N VAL A 406 17.98 -28.68 8.65
CA VAL A 406 16.50 -28.58 8.73
C VAL A 406 15.80 -28.95 7.41
N PRO A 407 14.56 -29.46 7.44
CA PRO A 407 13.68 -29.44 6.27
C PRO A 407 13.27 -27.98 5.98
N PRO A 408 13.38 -27.45 4.74
CA PRO A 408 12.97 -26.07 4.44
C PRO A 408 11.48 -25.83 4.74
N GLY A 409 10.61 -26.73 4.30
CA GLY A 409 9.18 -26.62 4.52
C GLY A 409 8.75 -26.67 5.99
N SER A 410 9.59 -27.16 6.92
CA SER A 410 9.20 -27.12 8.34
C SER A 410 9.37 -25.74 8.98
N LEU A 411 10.12 -24.85 8.34
CA LEU A 411 10.23 -23.43 8.69
C LEU A 411 9.14 -22.60 8.00
N ALA A 412 8.91 -22.80 6.70
CA ALA A 412 7.96 -22.01 5.90
C ALA A 412 6.49 -22.52 5.94
N ASP A 413 6.27 -23.81 5.67
CA ASP A 413 4.93 -24.37 5.46
C ASP A 413 4.29 -24.87 6.76
N ASP A 414 5.06 -25.62 7.58
CA ASP A 414 4.58 -26.22 8.83
C ASP A 414 4.37 -25.20 9.97
N GLY A 415 4.52 -23.89 9.73
CA GLY A 415 4.32 -22.86 10.76
C GLY A 415 3.00 -23.01 11.54
N PRO A 416 2.95 -22.59 12.82
CA PRO A 416 1.72 -22.64 13.61
C PRO A 416 0.58 -21.88 12.92
N ILE A 417 -0.65 -22.38 13.07
CA ILE A 417 -1.86 -21.73 12.56
C ILE A 417 -2.89 -21.72 13.68
N TYR A 418 -3.30 -20.54 14.12
CA TYR A 418 -4.18 -20.32 15.26
C TYR A 418 -5.57 -19.89 14.80
N ALA A 419 -6.58 -20.72 15.10
CA ALA A 419 -7.95 -20.27 15.21
C ALA A 419 -8.11 -19.47 16.51
N ARG A 420 -7.66 -18.21 16.50
CA ARG A 420 -7.75 -17.29 17.64
C ARG A 420 -9.22 -17.11 18.07
N PRO A 421 -9.53 -16.98 19.37
CA PRO A 421 -10.90 -16.68 19.82
C PRO A 421 -11.37 -15.33 19.25
N MET A 422 -12.66 -15.22 18.94
CA MET A 422 -13.30 -13.98 18.47
C MET A 422 -14.48 -13.63 19.37
N ARG A 423 -14.70 -12.34 19.62
CA ARG A 423 -15.86 -11.79 20.33
C ARG A 423 -16.08 -10.34 19.91
N GLU A 424 -17.29 -10.00 19.51
CA GLU A 424 -17.71 -8.61 19.23
C GLU A 424 -17.32 -7.64 20.39
N PRO A 425 -16.80 -6.43 20.11
CA PRO A 425 -16.50 -5.43 21.13
C PRO A 425 -17.74 -5.04 21.94
N ALA A 426 -17.66 -5.16 23.27
CA ALA A 426 -18.81 -5.02 24.16
C ALA A 426 -19.41 -3.60 24.22
N ASP A 427 -18.69 -2.60 23.72
CA ASP A 427 -19.08 -1.20 23.59
C ASP A 427 -19.71 -0.86 22.23
N LEU A 428 -19.58 -1.72 21.21
CA LEU A 428 -19.94 -1.42 19.82
C LEU A 428 -21.40 -0.98 19.67
N ILE A 429 -22.32 -1.65 20.38
CA ILE A 429 -23.76 -1.33 20.39
C ILE A 429 -24.04 0.07 20.96
N LEU A 430 -23.25 0.53 21.94
CA LEU A 430 -23.39 1.88 22.50
C LEU A 430 -22.75 2.92 21.58
N LEU A 431 -21.60 2.61 20.98
CA LEU A 431 -20.92 3.45 20.01
C LEU A 431 -21.82 3.70 18.78
N GLN A 432 -22.44 2.65 18.23
CA GLN A 432 -23.36 2.74 17.09
C GLN A 432 -24.69 3.44 17.42
N ALA A 433 -25.08 3.51 18.70
CA ALA A 433 -26.25 4.26 19.13
C ALA A 433 -25.99 5.77 19.26
N ASP A 434 -24.74 6.19 19.44
CA ASP A 434 -24.34 7.60 19.68
C ASP A 434 -24.17 8.37 18.36
N ARG A 435 -25.31 8.58 17.67
CA ARG A 435 -25.36 9.04 16.27
C ARG A 435 -25.03 10.52 16.08
N ALA A 436 -24.08 10.81 15.19
CA ALA A 436 -23.68 12.17 14.85
C ALA A 436 -24.81 12.99 14.17
N GLU A 437 -25.79 12.34 13.53
CA GLU A 437 -26.97 13.02 12.96
C GLU A 437 -27.83 13.76 14.00
N THR A 438 -27.62 13.49 15.30
CA THR A 438 -28.30 14.17 16.41
C THR A 438 -27.55 15.42 16.91
N LEU A 439 -26.34 15.67 16.44
CA LEU A 439 -25.50 16.80 16.86
C LEU A 439 -26.05 18.15 16.32
N PRO A 440 -25.75 19.28 16.99
CA PRO A 440 -26.16 20.60 16.51
C PRO A 440 -25.49 20.97 15.17
N ARG A 441 -26.29 21.00 14.10
CA ARG A 441 -25.85 21.36 12.74
C ARG A 441 -25.97 22.88 12.49
N PRO A 442 -25.07 23.47 11.68
CA PRO A 442 -25.25 24.81 11.10
C PRO A 442 -26.64 24.99 10.47
N GLY A 443 -27.28 26.13 10.71
CA GLY A 443 -28.63 26.45 10.20
C GLY A 443 -28.74 27.82 9.54
N THR A 444 -27.61 28.52 9.34
CA THR A 444 -27.55 29.86 8.76
C THR A 444 -26.36 30.05 7.81
N PRO A 445 -26.45 30.98 6.84
CA PRO A 445 -25.35 31.47 6.00
C PRO A 445 -23.98 31.58 6.68
N ASP A 446 -23.89 32.30 7.79
CA ASP A 446 -22.61 32.59 8.45
C ASP A 446 -22.02 31.34 9.13
N GLU A 447 -22.86 30.50 9.75
CA GLU A 447 -22.43 29.23 10.37
C GLU A 447 -21.95 28.21 9.31
N LEU A 448 -22.60 28.16 8.15
CA LEU A 448 -22.18 27.33 7.01
C LEU A 448 -20.81 27.78 6.48
N ARG A 449 -20.63 29.09 6.32
CA ARG A 449 -19.36 29.70 5.87
C ARG A 449 -18.23 29.47 6.88
N GLU A 450 -18.49 29.63 8.18
CA GLU A 450 -17.51 29.33 9.23
C GLU A 450 -17.17 27.83 9.26
N THR A 451 -18.18 26.96 9.08
CA THR A 451 -17.98 25.51 9.03
C THR A 451 -17.10 25.11 7.85
N LEU A 452 -17.32 25.68 6.65
CA LEU A 452 -16.43 25.46 5.50
C LEU A 452 -14.98 25.84 5.83
N LEU A 453 -14.75 27.07 6.31
CA LEU A 453 -13.40 27.56 6.62
C LEU A 453 -12.72 26.77 7.75
N ARG A 454 -13.48 26.24 8.71
CA ARG A 454 -12.98 25.37 9.78
C ARG A 454 -12.64 23.97 9.27
N MET A 455 -13.44 23.43 8.35
CA MET A 455 -13.25 22.12 7.74
C MET A 455 -12.01 22.11 6.85
N ILE A 456 -11.91 22.99 5.86
CA ILE A 456 -10.75 23.01 4.92
C ILE A 456 -9.42 23.36 5.59
N ALA A 457 -9.45 23.91 6.82
CA ALA A 457 -8.28 24.17 7.64
C ALA A 457 -7.97 23.04 8.65
N SER A 458 -8.75 21.95 8.70
CA SER A 458 -8.50 20.82 9.60
C SER A 458 -7.27 20.02 9.16
N PRO A 459 -6.52 19.36 10.07
CA PRO A 459 -5.36 18.57 9.70
C PRO A 459 -5.65 17.43 8.69
N ASN A 460 -6.88 16.95 8.62
CA ASN A 460 -7.28 15.87 7.71
C ASN A 460 -7.88 16.39 6.38
N LEU A 461 -8.24 17.67 6.29
CA LEU A 461 -8.84 18.27 5.08
C LEU A 461 -8.04 19.46 4.51
N CYS A 462 -6.88 19.77 5.07
CA CYS A 462 -6.00 20.83 4.59
C CYS A 462 -5.00 20.34 3.52
N ASP A 463 -4.39 21.29 2.83
CA ASP A 463 -3.42 21.05 1.76
C ASP A 463 -2.25 20.15 2.21
N ARG A 464 -1.95 19.12 1.41
CA ARG A 464 -0.88 18.14 1.70
C ARG A 464 0.48 18.50 1.09
N SER A 465 0.64 19.64 0.40
CA SER A 465 1.88 20.02 -0.29
C SER A 465 3.09 20.13 0.64
N TRP A 466 2.89 20.46 1.92
CA TRP A 466 3.96 20.42 2.92
C TRP A 466 4.68 19.06 2.98
N VAL A 467 3.93 17.96 2.82
CA VAL A 467 4.48 16.61 2.70
C VAL A 467 4.96 16.38 1.26
N THR A 468 4.08 16.58 0.30
CA THR A 468 4.25 16.01 -1.05
C THR A 468 5.17 16.81 -1.98
N GLU A 469 5.56 18.04 -1.62
CA GLU A 469 6.62 18.79 -2.30
C GLU A 469 8.03 18.36 -1.88
N GLN A 470 8.17 17.49 -0.86
CA GLN A 470 9.45 16.87 -0.48
C GLN A 470 9.76 15.62 -1.33
N TYR A 471 8.82 15.18 -2.17
CA TYR A 471 8.94 14.01 -3.03
C TYR A 471 9.08 14.42 -4.51
N ASP A 472 9.87 13.67 -5.28
CA ASP A 472 9.85 13.76 -6.73
C ASP A 472 8.54 13.15 -7.28
N ARG A 473 8.05 13.69 -8.39
CA ARG A 473 6.85 13.22 -9.11
C ARG A 473 6.97 13.30 -10.64
N TYR A 474 8.18 13.53 -11.16
CA TYR A 474 8.46 13.79 -12.58
C TYR A 474 9.58 12.92 -13.17
N VAL A 475 10.42 12.31 -12.34
CA VAL A 475 11.47 11.38 -12.77
C VAL A 475 10.88 10.23 -13.60
N LEU A 476 11.67 9.70 -14.53
CA LEU A 476 11.25 8.84 -15.64
C LEU A 476 10.32 9.49 -16.69
N GLY A 477 9.76 10.69 -16.46
CA GLY A 477 9.00 11.46 -17.46
C GLY A 477 7.63 10.88 -17.85
N ASN A 478 7.13 9.91 -17.08
CA ASN A 478 5.92 9.13 -17.40
C ASN A 478 4.71 9.45 -16.49
N THR A 479 4.87 10.28 -15.46
CA THR A 479 3.76 10.76 -14.63
C THR A 479 2.80 11.65 -15.42
N VAL A 480 1.50 11.39 -15.32
CA VAL A 480 0.43 12.10 -16.03
C VAL A 480 -0.51 12.80 -15.05
N LEU A 481 -0.89 12.11 -13.97
CA LEU A 481 -1.56 12.66 -12.79
C LEU A 481 -0.79 12.19 -11.55
N ALA A 482 -0.80 13.03 -10.51
CA ALA A 482 -0.14 12.81 -9.23
C ALA A 482 -0.74 13.79 -8.21
N GLN A 483 -0.55 13.51 -6.92
CA GLN A 483 -1.03 14.28 -5.78
C GLN A 483 -0.95 15.81 -5.97
N PRO A 484 -2.05 16.56 -5.70
CA PRO A 484 -3.38 16.16 -5.24
C PRO A 484 -4.37 15.95 -6.41
N GLU A 485 -4.28 14.85 -7.13
CA GLU A 485 -5.36 14.32 -8.00
C GLU A 485 -5.87 13.02 -7.35
N ASP A 486 -7.13 12.63 -7.56
CA ASP A 486 -7.79 11.52 -6.83
C ASP A 486 -6.99 10.20 -6.90
N ALA A 487 -6.33 9.94 -8.04
CA ALA A 487 -5.45 8.81 -8.24
C ALA A 487 -4.19 9.21 -9.03
N GLY A 488 -3.08 8.56 -8.71
CA GLY A 488 -1.81 8.71 -9.43
C GLY A 488 -1.84 7.94 -10.75
N VAL A 489 -1.44 8.57 -11.86
CA VAL A 489 -1.48 7.97 -13.21
C VAL A 489 -0.10 8.00 -13.87
N ILE A 490 0.37 6.83 -14.28
CA ILE A 490 1.65 6.60 -14.98
C ILE A 490 1.38 6.04 -16.38
N ARG A 491 2.04 6.61 -17.40
CA ARG A 491 2.16 6.00 -18.73
C ARG A 491 3.19 4.87 -18.71
N ILE A 492 2.84 3.69 -19.21
CA ILE A 492 3.71 2.51 -19.23
C ILE A 492 4.17 2.10 -20.65
N ASP A 493 3.50 2.59 -21.71
CA ASP A 493 4.02 2.55 -23.08
C ASP A 493 3.84 3.91 -23.79
N GLU A 494 4.93 4.41 -24.37
CA GLU A 494 4.94 5.66 -25.14
C GLU A 494 4.29 5.54 -26.53
N ARG A 495 4.12 4.31 -27.05
CA ARG A 495 3.66 4.07 -28.43
C ARG A 495 2.15 3.96 -28.56
N SER A 496 1.52 3.21 -27.67
CA SER A 496 0.05 3.12 -27.55
C SER A 496 -0.55 4.25 -26.73
N GLY A 497 0.22 4.79 -25.77
CA GLY A 497 -0.30 5.67 -24.73
C GLY A 497 -0.79 4.92 -23.48
N LEU A 498 -0.74 3.58 -23.46
CA LEU A 498 -1.19 2.74 -22.35
C LEU A 498 -0.62 3.21 -21.01
N GLY A 499 -1.48 3.27 -20.00
CA GLY A 499 -1.11 3.64 -18.64
C GLY A 499 -1.92 2.92 -17.57
N VAL A 500 -1.51 3.15 -16.33
CA VAL A 500 -2.19 2.64 -15.13
C VAL A 500 -2.47 3.78 -14.15
N ALA A 501 -3.58 3.62 -13.43
CA ALA A 501 -4.01 4.49 -12.33
C ALA A 501 -3.95 3.70 -11.02
N LEU A 502 -3.61 4.37 -9.92
CA LEU A 502 -3.56 3.81 -8.57
C LEU A 502 -4.16 4.79 -7.55
N SER A 503 -4.92 4.26 -6.60
CA SER A 503 -5.26 4.93 -5.33
C SER A 503 -4.91 4.04 -4.14
N VAL A 504 -4.83 4.64 -2.95
CA VAL A 504 -4.64 3.96 -1.66
C VAL A 504 -5.45 4.70 -0.60
N ASP A 505 -6.35 3.98 0.09
CA ASP A 505 -7.46 4.58 0.83
C ASP A 505 -7.77 3.72 2.08
N GLY A 506 -8.08 4.34 3.22
CA GLY A 506 -8.36 3.59 4.46
C GLY A 506 -8.81 4.41 5.66
N ASN A 507 -10.09 4.79 5.70
CA ASN A 507 -10.70 5.49 6.84
C ASN A 507 -10.91 4.56 8.06
N GLY A 508 -10.00 4.63 9.03
CA GLY A 508 -10.05 3.84 10.26
C GLY A 508 -11.22 4.18 11.20
N ARG A 509 -11.86 5.36 11.09
CA ARG A 509 -13.05 5.67 11.90
C ARG A 509 -14.26 4.88 11.44
N TYR A 510 -14.48 4.77 10.12
CA TYR A 510 -15.54 3.91 9.58
C TYR A 510 -15.35 2.45 10.02
N ALA A 511 -14.14 1.90 9.88
CA ALA A 511 -13.82 0.54 10.31
C ALA A 511 -13.84 0.34 11.85
N ARG A 512 -13.80 1.43 12.64
CA ARG A 512 -14.03 1.39 14.09
C ARG A 512 -15.53 1.36 14.47
N LEU A 513 -16.39 1.98 13.65
CA LEU A 513 -17.85 1.97 13.82
C LEU A 513 -18.50 0.68 13.28
N ASP A 514 -18.01 0.16 12.15
CA ASP A 514 -18.34 -1.16 11.61
C ASP A 514 -17.13 -1.67 10.78
N PRO A 515 -16.40 -2.71 11.21
CA PRO A 515 -15.21 -3.18 10.51
C PRO A 515 -15.52 -3.82 9.14
N TYR A 516 -16.70 -4.41 8.95
CA TYR A 516 -17.11 -5.02 7.70
C TYR A 516 -17.47 -3.95 6.67
N GLN A 517 -18.31 -2.98 7.05
CA GLN A 517 -18.68 -1.87 6.16
C GLN A 517 -17.52 -0.91 5.93
N GLY A 518 -16.69 -0.62 6.95
CA GLY A 518 -15.50 0.21 6.80
C GLY A 518 -14.49 -0.37 5.82
N ALA A 519 -14.28 -1.68 5.80
CA ALA A 519 -13.45 -2.34 4.79
C ALA A 519 -14.06 -2.28 3.37
N LYS A 520 -15.39 -2.39 3.25
CA LYS A 520 -16.09 -2.15 1.97
C LYS A 520 -16.03 -0.69 1.53
N LEU A 521 -16.07 0.28 2.44
CA LEU A 521 -15.96 1.71 2.15
C LEU A 521 -14.56 2.08 1.64
N ALA A 522 -13.49 1.62 2.29
CA ALA A 522 -12.12 1.81 1.80
C ALA A 522 -11.91 1.23 0.38
N LEU A 523 -12.52 0.07 0.10
CA LEU A 523 -12.55 -0.50 -1.26
C LEU A 523 -13.36 0.38 -2.24
N ALA A 524 -14.52 0.89 -1.82
CA ALA A 524 -15.39 1.72 -2.64
C ALA A 524 -14.71 3.05 -3.03
N GLU A 525 -14.12 3.71 -2.04
CA GLU A 525 -13.36 4.95 -2.14
C GLU A 525 -12.17 4.78 -3.09
N SER A 526 -11.34 3.75 -2.88
CA SER A 526 -10.19 3.46 -3.76
C SER A 526 -10.59 3.10 -5.20
N TYR A 527 -11.67 2.32 -5.36
CA TYR A 527 -12.25 2.01 -6.66
C TYR A 527 -12.75 3.27 -7.38
N ARG A 528 -13.43 4.15 -6.65
CA ARG A 528 -13.98 5.42 -7.14
C ARG A 528 -12.88 6.41 -7.50
N ASN A 529 -11.84 6.55 -6.68
CA ASN A 529 -10.68 7.42 -6.90
C ASN A 529 -9.89 7.02 -8.16
N VAL A 530 -9.71 5.71 -8.39
CA VAL A 530 -9.21 5.21 -9.68
C VAL A 530 -10.18 5.53 -10.82
N ALA A 531 -11.48 5.27 -10.64
CA ALA A 531 -12.48 5.42 -11.69
C ALA A 531 -12.75 6.87 -12.13
N VAL A 532 -12.68 7.86 -11.23
CA VAL A 532 -12.91 9.27 -11.60
C VAL A 532 -11.86 9.81 -12.58
N THR A 533 -10.66 9.21 -12.61
CA THR A 533 -9.65 9.52 -13.65
C THR A 533 -10.01 9.03 -15.06
N GLY A 534 -11.10 8.28 -15.23
CA GLY A 534 -11.48 7.59 -16.45
C GLY A 534 -10.84 6.21 -16.62
N ALA A 535 -9.96 5.79 -15.70
CA ALA A 535 -9.38 4.45 -15.69
C ALA A 535 -10.42 3.38 -15.34
N ARG A 536 -10.23 2.17 -15.86
CA ARG A 536 -11.02 0.99 -15.47
C ARG A 536 -10.31 0.25 -14.33
N PRO A 537 -10.86 0.16 -13.11
CA PRO A 537 -10.31 -0.66 -12.04
C PRO A 537 -10.22 -2.14 -12.45
N VAL A 538 -9.17 -2.84 -12.01
CA VAL A 538 -8.90 -4.25 -12.37
C VAL A 538 -8.45 -5.14 -11.21
N ALA A 539 -7.83 -4.60 -10.17
CA ALA A 539 -7.19 -5.41 -9.12
C ALA A 539 -7.01 -4.65 -7.80
N VAL A 540 -6.81 -5.38 -6.72
CA VAL A 540 -6.72 -4.85 -5.35
C VAL A 540 -5.47 -5.37 -4.62
N THR A 541 -4.78 -4.50 -3.89
CA THR A 541 -3.83 -4.84 -2.83
C THR A 541 -4.30 -4.27 -1.49
N ASN A 542 -3.76 -4.74 -0.36
CA ASN A 542 -4.19 -4.27 0.97
C ASN A 542 -3.08 -4.38 2.03
N CYS A 543 -3.10 -3.45 2.98
CA CYS A 543 -2.27 -3.45 4.18
C CYS A 543 -3.17 -3.37 5.42
N LEU A 544 -3.37 -4.51 6.07
CA LEU A 544 -4.30 -4.67 7.19
C LEU A 544 -3.62 -4.33 8.51
N ASN A 545 -3.86 -3.13 9.03
CA ASN A 545 -3.24 -2.63 10.25
C ASN A 545 -4.17 -2.74 11.46
N PHE A 546 -3.79 -3.56 12.44
CA PHE A 546 -4.60 -3.95 13.61
C PHE A 546 -3.76 -4.05 14.90
N GLY A 547 -4.44 -4.04 16.05
CA GLY A 547 -3.83 -4.28 17.37
C GLY A 547 -3.40 -5.73 17.59
N SER A 548 -3.33 -6.17 18.85
CA SER A 548 -2.93 -7.54 19.19
C SER A 548 -3.97 -8.59 18.73
N PRO A 549 -3.56 -9.64 17.99
CA PRO A 549 -4.44 -10.76 17.60
C PRO A 549 -4.80 -11.67 18.79
N GLU A 550 -4.32 -11.35 19.99
CA GLU A 550 -4.61 -12.08 21.22
C GLU A 550 -5.84 -11.51 21.96
N ASP A 551 -6.29 -10.29 21.65
CA ASP A 551 -7.60 -9.78 22.11
C ASP A 551 -8.70 -10.31 21.17
N PRO A 552 -9.70 -11.07 21.67
CA PRO A 552 -10.80 -11.56 20.86
C PRO A 552 -11.62 -10.47 20.15
N SER A 553 -11.57 -9.25 20.66
CA SER A 553 -12.26 -8.07 20.14
C SER A 553 -11.55 -7.51 18.91
N VAL A 554 -10.23 -7.42 18.95
CA VAL A 554 -9.40 -7.01 17.80
C VAL A 554 -9.42 -8.10 16.72
N MET A 555 -9.34 -9.38 17.11
CA MET A 555 -9.42 -10.49 16.17
C MET A 555 -10.79 -10.57 15.46
N TRP A 556 -11.89 -10.28 16.17
CA TRP A 556 -13.20 -10.16 15.54
C TRP A 556 -13.25 -9.01 14.53
N GLN A 557 -12.72 -7.82 14.88
CA GLN A 557 -12.63 -6.69 13.94
C GLN A 557 -11.78 -7.03 12.71
N PHE A 558 -10.66 -7.73 12.88
CA PHE A 558 -9.83 -8.21 11.78
C PHE A 558 -10.58 -9.19 10.86
N ALA A 559 -11.23 -10.20 11.44
CA ALA A 559 -11.97 -11.20 10.69
C ALA A 559 -13.13 -10.59 9.87
N GLU A 560 -13.85 -9.63 10.45
CA GLU A 560 -14.95 -8.93 9.78
C GLU A 560 -14.46 -7.96 8.70
N ALA A 561 -13.33 -7.28 8.90
CA ALA A 561 -12.72 -6.44 7.86
C ALA A 561 -12.19 -7.27 6.67
N VAL A 562 -11.53 -8.40 6.92
CA VAL A 562 -11.12 -9.35 5.87
C VAL A 562 -12.35 -9.89 5.13
N ARG A 563 -13.43 -10.21 5.85
CA ARG A 563 -14.69 -10.67 5.26
C ARG A 563 -15.32 -9.57 4.39
N GLY A 564 -15.33 -8.32 4.85
CA GLY A 564 -15.84 -7.15 4.11
C GLY A 564 -15.09 -6.89 2.81
N LEU A 565 -13.76 -6.86 2.87
CA LEU A 565 -12.92 -6.70 1.69
C LEU A 565 -13.09 -7.88 0.71
N ALA A 566 -13.13 -9.12 1.19
CA ALA A 566 -13.31 -10.29 0.33
C ALA A 566 -14.69 -10.36 -0.33
N ASP A 567 -15.76 -10.04 0.42
CA ASP A 567 -17.13 -9.96 -0.11
C ASP A 567 -17.26 -8.80 -1.12
N GLY A 568 -16.65 -7.64 -0.84
CA GLY A 568 -16.65 -6.49 -1.74
C GLY A 568 -15.86 -6.69 -3.04
N CYS A 569 -14.70 -7.33 -2.98
CA CYS A 569 -13.91 -7.69 -4.17
C CYS A 569 -14.68 -8.65 -5.09
N ALA A 570 -15.41 -9.61 -4.53
CA ALA A 570 -16.28 -10.51 -5.29
C ALA A 570 -17.50 -9.78 -5.91
N GLU A 571 -18.05 -8.79 -5.22
CA GLU A 571 -19.20 -7.96 -5.68
C GLU A 571 -18.82 -6.99 -6.82
N LEU A 572 -17.61 -6.40 -6.77
CA LEU A 572 -17.05 -5.57 -7.85
C LEU A 572 -16.44 -6.38 -9.00
N GLY A 573 -16.08 -7.65 -8.77
CA GLY A 573 -15.45 -8.51 -9.77
C GLY A 573 -13.94 -8.28 -9.96
N ILE A 574 -13.25 -7.69 -8.99
CA ILE A 574 -11.80 -7.45 -9.03
C ILE A 574 -11.07 -8.23 -7.92
N PRO A 575 -10.00 -9.01 -8.23
CA PRO A 575 -9.36 -9.87 -7.25
C PRO A 575 -8.37 -9.12 -6.35
N VAL A 576 -8.18 -9.64 -5.13
CA VAL A 576 -7.01 -9.30 -4.30
C VAL A 576 -5.80 -10.08 -4.83
N THR A 577 -4.77 -9.36 -5.27
CA THR A 577 -3.58 -9.94 -5.90
C THR A 577 -2.48 -10.27 -4.88
N GLY A 578 -2.38 -9.49 -3.80
CA GLY A 578 -1.42 -9.62 -2.71
C GLY A 578 -1.62 -8.54 -1.65
N GLY A 579 -0.87 -8.60 -0.55
CA GLY A 579 -0.98 -7.64 0.55
C GLY A 579 -0.19 -8.04 1.79
N ASN A 580 -0.36 -7.28 2.87
CA ASN A 580 0.38 -7.38 4.13
C ASN A 580 -0.57 -7.33 5.36
N VAL A 581 -0.16 -7.92 6.48
CA VAL A 581 -0.86 -7.82 7.77
C VAL A 581 0.09 -7.31 8.86
N SER A 582 -0.24 -6.14 9.39
CA SER A 582 0.44 -5.54 10.53
C SER A 582 -0.41 -5.73 11.79
N PHE A 583 0.02 -6.63 12.66
CA PHE A 583 -0.57 -6.87 13.98
C PHE A 583 0.23 -6.16 15.09
N TYR A 584 -0.28 -6.22 16.32
CA TYR A 584 0.35 -5.65 17.52
C TYR A 584 0.57 -4.13 17.50
N ASN A 585 -0.17 -3.38 16.67
CA ASN A 585 -0.21 -1.91 16.70
C ASN A 585 -1.02 -1.43 17.92
N GLN A 586 -0.44 -1.57 19.12
CA GLN A 586 -0.99 -1.09 20.37
C GLN A 586 0.09 -0.75 21.40
N THR A 587 -0.22 0.25 22.24
CA THR A 587 0.63 0.63 23.39
C THR A 587 -0.11 0.28 24.67
N GLY A 588 0.48 -0.63 25.47
CA GLY A 588 -0.24 -1.23 26.60
C GLY A 588 -1.56 -1.88 26.16
N ALA A 589 -2.68 -1.38 26.68
CA ALA A 589 -4.03 -1.86 26.37
C ALA A 589 -4.78 -1.03 25.30
N ALA A 590 -4.17 0.03 24.76
CA ALA A 590 -4.78 0.91 23.76
C ALA A 590 -4.32 0.52 22.35
N ALA A 591 -5.21 -0.13 21.60
CA ALA A 591 -5.01 -0.41 20.17
C ALA A 591 -5.42 0.77 19.29
N ILE A 592 -4.81 0.84 18.11
CA ILE A 592 -5.28 1.69 17.00
C ILE A 592 -6.72 1.36 16.62
N HIS A 593 -7.34 2.23 15.82
CA HIS A 593 -8.54 1.83 15.09
C HIS A 593 -8.21 0.75 14.05
N PRO A 594 -9.13 -0.21 13.78
CA PRO A 594 -9.03 -1.10 12.63
C PRO A 594 -8.72 -0.30 11.36
N THR A 595 -7.58 -0.54 10.72
CA THR A 595 -7.15 0.25 9.56
C THR A 595 -6.78 -0.65 8.40
N PRO A 596 -7.79 -1.20 7.68
CA PRO A 596 -7.57 -1.84 6.40
C PRO A 596 -7.28 -0.74 5.36
N VAL A 597 -6.01 -0.53 5.02
CA VAL A 597 -5.66 0.29 3.85
C VAL A 597 -5.84 -0.58 2.61
N VAL A 598 -6.63 -0.11 1.65
CA VAL A 598 -6.92 -0.80 0.39
C VAL A 598 -6.31 0.02 -0.74
N GLY A 599 -5.60 -0.63 -1.66
CA GLY A 599 -5.08 0.03 -2.85
C GLY A 599 -5.63 -0.60 -4.12
N VAL A 600 -6.23 0.19 -5.01
CA VAL A 600 -6.83 -0.30 -6.26
C VAL A 600 -5.98 0.12 -7.44
N LEU A 601 -5.74 -0.83 -8.36
CA LEU A 601 -5.12 -0.63 -9.66
C LEU A 601 -6.20 -0.51 -10.74
N GLY A 602 -6.06 0.45 -11.64
CA GLY A 602 -6.83 0.57 -12.87
C GLY A 602 -5.97 0.77 -14.12
N VAL A 603 -6.58 0.61 -15.29
CA VAL A 603 -5.92 0.69 -16.61
C VAL A 603 -6.57 1.77 -17.48
N LEU A 604 -5.74 2.50 -18.22
CA LEU A 604 -6.11 3.48 -19.25
C LEU A 604 -5.51 3.04 -20.59
N ASP A 605 -6.35 2.78 -21.59
CA ASP A 605 -5.89 2.36 -22.94
C ASP A 605 -5.01 3.44 -23.61
N ASP A 606 -5.28 4.70 -23.32
CA ASP A 606 -4.46 5.88 -23.66
C ASP A 606 -4.56 6.92 -22.52
N VAL A 607 -3.43 7.22 -21.88
CA VAL A 607 -3.36 8.22 -20.80
C VAL A 607 -3.79 9.62 -21.22
N ALA A 608 -3.77 10.00 -22.50
CA ALA A 608 -4.22 11.32 -22.93
C ALA A 608 -5.70 11.57 -22.61
N GLN A 609 -6.48 10.50 -22.42
CA GLN A 609 -7.91 10.53 -22.09
C GLN A 609 -8.18 10.67 -20.57
N ARG A 610 -7.13 10.73 -19.73
CA ARG A 610 -7.28 10.91 -18.28
C ARG A 610 -8.14 12.13 -17.93
N VAL A 611 -8.99 11.99 -16.93
CA VAL A 611 -9.79 13.06 -16.37
C VAL A 611 -9.12 13.57 -15.08
N PRO A 612 -8.91 14.89 -14.92
CA PRO A 612 -8.33 15.45 -13.70
C PRO A 612 -9.41 15.81 -12.67
N MET A 613 -8.99 15.95 -11.40
CA MET A 613 -9.82 16.37 -10.27
C MET A 613 -10.35 17.81 -10.44
N GLY A 614 -9.43 18.71 -10.80
CA GLY A 614 -9.69 20.13 -10.76
C GLY A 614 -10.42 20.64 -11.98
N PHE A 615 -11.19 21.73 -11.84
CA PHE A 615 -11.82 22.40 -12.97
C PHE A 615 -10.76 22.84 -14.00
N VAL A 616 -11.04 22.64 -15.28
CA VAL A 616 -10.19 23.13 -16.39
C VAL A 616 -10.59 24.55 -16.80
N PRO A 617 -9.69 25.33 -17.42
CA PRO A 617 -10.11 26.52 -18.16
C PRO A 617 -11.09 26.10 -19.27
N PRO A 618 -12.35 26.57 -19.26
CA PRO A 618 -13.36 26.16 -20.23
C PRO A 618 -13.05 26.70 -21.63
N SER A 619 -13.52 25.99 -22.66
CA SER A 619 -13.42 26.45 -24.06
C SER A 619 -14.37 27.61 -24.41
N HIS A 620 -15.29 27.95 -23.49
CA HIS A 620 -16.32 28.98 -23.65
C HIS A 620 -16.37 29.93 -22.45
N SER A 621 -16.84 31.16 -22.68
CA SER A 621 -17.02 32.20 -21.65
C SER A 621 -17.97 31.83 -20.51
N ASP A 622 -18.89 30.91 -20.78
CA ASP A 622 -20.07 30.66 -19.96
C ASP A 622 -19.82 29.58 -18.89
N GLY A 623 -18.57 29.12 -18.75
CA GLY A 623 -18.19 28.03 -17.84
C GLY A 623 -18.62 26.64 -18.33
N ASP A 624 -18.06 25.61 -17.71
CA ASP A 624 -18.56 24.25 -17.82
C ASP A 624 -19.70 24.05 -16.79
N LEU A 625 -20.60 23.11 -17.06
CA LEU A 625 -21.72 22.77 -16.18
C LEU A 625 -21.24 21.85 -15.06
N ILE A 626 -21.55 22.17 -13.80
CA ILE A 626 -21.19 21.31 -12.65
C ILE A 626 -22.40 20.42 -12.32
N MET A 627 -22.20 19.10 -12.40
CA MET A 627 -23.19 18.11 -11.96
C MET A 627 -22.64 17.28 -10.78
N LEU A 628 -23.53 16.95 -9.86
CA LEU A 628 -23.32 15.92 -8.84
C LEU A 628 -23.87 14.59 -9.35
N LEU A 629 -23.12 13.51 -9.19
CA LEU A 629 -23.54 12.13 -9.43
C LEU A 629 -23.82 11.44 -8.08
N GLY A 630 -24.78 10.52 -8.06
CA GLY A 630 -25.25 9.86 -6.84
C GLY A 630 -26.24 10.72 -6.04
N GLU A 631 -26.55 10.29 -4.82
CA GLU A 631 -27.59 10.87 -3.95
C GLU A 631 -27.00 11.16 -2.57
N THR A 632 -27.33 12.32 -1.97
CA THR A 632 -26.81 12.73 -0.65
C THR A 632 -27.85 12.41 0.43
N GLU A 633 -27.49 11.56 1.39
CA GLU A 633 -28.33 11.19 2.53
C GLU A 633 -27.96 11.96 3.81
N LEU A 634 -28.68 11.72 4.91
CA LEU A 634 -28.31 12.23 6.23
C LEU A 634 -27.31 11.29 6.92
N GLU A 635 -26.08 11.25 6.40
CA GLU A 635 -24.99 10.42 6.92
C GLU A 635 -23.84 11.30 7.42
N LEU A 636 -23.63 11.32 8.74
CA LEU A 636 -22.65 12.20 9.41
C LEU A 636 -21.81 11.45 10.45
N SER A 637 -22.12 10.18 10.72
CA SER A 637 -21.51 9.36 11.76
C SER A 637 -20.16 8.81 11.32
N GLY A 638 -19.12 9.14 12.09
CA GLY A 638 -17.71 8.90 11.74
C GLY A 638 -17.01 10.08 11.05
N SER A 639 -17.77 11.09 10.61
CA SER A 639 -17.30 12.12 9.67
C SER A 639 -16.21 13.06 10.19
N GLU A 640 -15.48 13.68 9.26
CA GLU A 640 -14.58 14.78 9.60
C GLU A 640 -15.34 15.97 10.20
N TRP A 641 -16.60 16.23 9.80
CA TRP A 641 -17.39 17.28 10.47
C TRP A 641 -17.66 16.95 11.94
N ALA A 642 -18.09 15.72 12.22
CA ALA A 642 -18.34 15.24 13.58
C ALA A 642 -17.06 15.28 14.43
N TRP A 643 -15.92 14.94 13.84
CA TRP A 643 -14.62 14.99 14.51
C TRP A 643 -14.09 16.43 14.72
N VAL A 644 -14.10 17.28 13.70
CA VAL A 644 -13.54 18.63 13.73
C VAL A 644 -14.37 19.59 14.58
N THR A 645 -15.70 19.51 14.50
CA THR A 645 -16.59 20.44 15.21
C THR A 645 -16.98 19.92 16.60
N HIS A 646 -17.15 18.61 16.78
CA HIS A 646 -17.67 18.04 18.04
C HIS A 646 -16.71 17.08 18.77
N ARG A 647 -15.57 16.70 18.18
CA ARG A 647 -14.67 15.63 18.66
C ARG A 647 -15.43 14.31 18.89
N HIS A 648 -16.42 14.06 18.02
CA HIS A 648 -17.34 12.95 18.12
C HIS A 648 -16.90 11.75 17.28
N LEU A 649 -17.05 10.55 17.83
CA LEU A 649 -16.99 9.29 17.08
C LEU A 649 -18.09 8.38 17.63
N GLY A 650 -19.05 8.04 16.78
CA GLY A 650 -20.23 7.26 17.11
C GLY A 650 -21.21 7.22 15.94
N GLY A 651 -22.23 6.37 16.04
CA GLY A 651 -23.18 6.04 14.98
C GLY A 651 -22.69 4.93 14.05
N THR A 652 -23.32 4.80 12.89
CA THR A 652 -22.94 3.85 11.82
C THR A 652 -22.27 4.59 10.68
N PRO A 653 -21.23 4.03 10.01
CA PRO A 653 -20.60 4.69 8.88
C PRO A 653 -21.56 4.78 7.67
N PRO A 654 -21.24 5.59 6.64
CA PRO A 654 -22.07 5.71 5.43
C PRO A 654 -22.38 4.37 4.75
N LYS A 655 -23.56 4.25 4.14
CA LYS A 655 -23.99 3.04 3.46
C LYS A 655 -23.25 2.87 2.12
N VAL A 656 -22.35 1.90 2.05
CA VAL A 656 -21.72 1.46 0.79
C VAL A 656 -22.71 0.76 -0.15
N ASP A 657 -22.53 0.95 -1.45
CA ASP A 657 -23.31 0.31 -2.52
C ASP A 657 -22.38 0.07 -3.74
N LEU A 658 -21.78 -1.12 -3.86
CA LEU A 658 -20.72 -1.35 -4.86
C LEU A 658 -21.27 -1.56 -6.28
N ASP A 659 -22.54 -1.97 -6.41
CA ASP A 659 -23.25 -1.93 -7.69
C ASP A 659 -23.36 -0.48 -8.20
N ARG A 660 -23.53 0.51 -7.31
CA ARG A 660 -23.50 1.94 -7.65
C ARG A 660 -22.11 2.43 -8.03
N GLU A 661 -21.06 2.05 -7.31
CA GLU A 661 -19.68 2.41 -7.70
C GLU A 661 -19.32 1.85 -9.09
N ARG A 662 -19.69 0.60 -9.39
CA ARG A 662 -19.48 0.01 -10.72
C ARG A 662 -20.24 0.76 -11.83
N VAL A 663 -21.45 1.24 -11.54
CA VAL A 663 -22.24 2.07 -12.46
C VAL A 663 -21.59 3.46 -12.66
N LEU A 664 -21.11 4.10 -11.59
CA LEU A 664 -20.39 5.37 -11.65
C LEU A 664 -19.12 5.23 -12.50
N ALA A 665 -18.30 4.21 -12.24
CA ALA A 665 -17.08 3.93 -13.01
C ALA A 665 -17.35 3.65 -14.50
N THR A 666 -18.46 2.98 -14.82
CA THR A 666 -18.88 2.75 -16.21
C THR A 666 -19.20 4.09 -16.91
N VAL A 667 -20.04 4.92 -16.30
CA VAL A 667 -20.45 6.22 -16.85
C VAL A 667 -19.26 7.17 -17.00
N ILE A 668 -18.36 7.25 -16.01
CA ILE A 668 -17.16 8.10 -16.09
C ILE A 668 -16.18 7.56 -17.14
N GLY A 669 -15.86 6.27 -17.12
CA GLY A 669 -14.91 5.67 -18.05
C GLY A 669 -15.35 5.75 -19.51
N GLU A 670 -16.65 5.71 -19.79
CA GLU A 670 -17.18 5.99 -21.14
C GLU A 670 -17.16 7.50 -21.45
N SER A 671 -17.59 8.35 -20.51
CA SER A 671 -17.58 9.81 -20.70
C SER A 671 -16.18 10.38 -20.97
N ALA A 672 -15.14 9.83 -20.34
CA ALA A 672 -13.74 10.17 -20.56
C ALA A 672 -13.31 9.89 -22.01
N ARG A 673 -13.56 8.66 -22.49
CA ARG A 673 -13.23 8.20 -23.86
C ARG A 673 -13.83 9.07 -24.98
N VAL A 674 -14.96 9.74 -24.73
CA VAL A 674 -15.63 10.64 -25.68
C VAL A 674 -15.61 12.13 -25.26
N GLY A 675 -14.79 12.52 -24.28
CA GLY A 675 -14.64 13.91 -23.84
C GLY A 675 -15.93 14.59 -23.37
N HIS A 676 -16.85 13.83 -22.78
CA HIS A 676 -18.13 14.34 -22.26
C HIS A 676 -18.03 14.96 -20.86
N ILE A 677 -16.86 14.87 -20.23
CA ILE A 677 -16.48 15.50 -18.97
C ILE A 677 -15.09 16.12 -19.13
N THR A 678 -14.85 17.25 -18.46
CA THR A 678 -13.57 17.98 -18.46
C THR A 678 -12.80 17.85 -17.15
N SER A 679 -13.51 17.61 -16.05
CA SER A 679 -12.96 17.20 -14.76
C SER A 679 -13.96 16.31 -14.02
N ALA A 680 -13.46 15.45 -13.15
CA ALA A 680 -14.25 14.57 -12.28
C ALA A 680 -13.47 14.36 -10.99
N HIS A 681 -14.16 14.45 -9.86
CA HIS A 681 -13.56 14.40 -8.52
C HIS A 681 -14.51 13.63 -7.60
N ASP A 682 -13.94 12.82 -6.72
CA ASP A 682 -14.62 12.03 -5.71
C ASP A 682 -15.38 12.88 -4.66
N LEU A 683 -16.25 12.22 -3.87
CA LEU A 683 -16.83 12.79 -2.64
C LEU A 683 -16.56 11.84 -1.45
N SER A 684 -15.41 12.06 -0.82
CA SER A 684 -14.87 11.39 0.38
C SER A 684 -15.05 12.27 1.64
N ASP A 685 -14.07 12.28 2.56
CA ASP A 685 -14.05 13.07 3.79
C ASP A 685 -14.35 14.57 3.53
N GLY A 686 -15.20 15.18 4.35
CA GLY A 686 -15.66 16.57 4.19
C GLY A 686 -16.72 16.80 3.11
N GLY A 687 -16.97 15.83 2.23
CA GLY A 687 -18.08 15.83 1.26
C GLY A 687 -17.98 16.88 0.14
N LEU A 688 -19.13 17.25 -0.44
CA LEU A 688 -19.23 18.16 -1.59
C LEU A 688 -18.57 19.53 -1.33
N ALA A 689 -18.60 20.00 -0.09
CA ALA A 689 -17.94 21.22 0.35
C ALA A 689 -16.43 21.19 0.14
N GLN A 690 -15.79 20.08 0.50
CA GLN A 690 -14.36 19.85 0.31
C GLN A 690 -14.04 19.77 -1.19
N ALA A 691 -14.76 18.89 -1.91
CA ALA A 691 -14.55 18.66 -3.34
C ALA A 691 -14.68 19.95 -4.19
N LEU A 692 -15.65 20.83 -3.85
CA LEU A 692 -15.78 22.14 -4.49
C LEU A 692 -14.60 23.06 -4.23
N VAL A 693 -14.05 23.08 -3.01
CA VAL A 693 -12.90 23.92 -2.67
C VAL A 693 -11.64 23.41 -3.36
N GLU A 694 -11.36 22.10 -3.32
CA GLU A 694 -10.20 21.52 -3.98
C GLU A 694 -10.27 21.73 -5.50
N ALA A 695 -11.40 21.42 -6.13
CA ALA A 695 -11.55 21.57 -7.58
C ALA A 695 -11.41 23.03 -8.07
N CYS A 696 -11.85 23.99 -7.24
CA CYS A 696 -11.61 25.41 -7.48
C CYS A 696 -10.13 25.80 -7.29
N LEU A 697 -9.52 25.40 -6.17
CA LEU A 697 -8.16 25.78 -5.78
C LEU A 697 -7.09 25.16 -6.70
N ARG A 698 -7.32 23.97 -7.27
CA ARG A 698 -6.37 23.25 -8.12
C ARG A 698 -5.88 24.09 -9.31
N ARG A 699 -6.76 24.88 -9.94
CA ARG A 699 -6.40 25.79 -11.06
C ARG A 699 -6.81 27.25 -10.85
N SER A 700 -7.24 27.62 -9.64
CA SER A 700 -7.77 28.95 -9.28
C SER A 700 -8.95 29.41 -10.15
N ILE A 701 -9.86 28.48 -10.43
CA ILE A 701 -11.12 28.72 -11.16
C ILE A 701 -12.24 28.78 -10.12
N GLY A 702 -13.14 29.76 -10.21
CA GLY A 702 -14.28 29.86 -9.30
C GLY A 702 -15.40 28.88 -9.68
N ALA A 703 -16.43 28.82 -8.85
CA ALA A 703 -17.65 28.07 -9.13
C ALA A 703 -18.85 28.76 -8.49
N ARG A 704 -20.01 28.64 -9.14
CA ARG A 704 -21.29 29.13 -8.61
C ARG A 704 -22.30 27.99 -8.65
N ILE A 705 -22.64 27.48 -7.47
CA ILE A 705 -23.63 26.40 -7.31
C ILE A 705 -24.92 26.90 -6.66
N ALA A 706 -26.02 26.21 -6.93
CA ALA A 706 -27.30 26.37 -6.25
C ALA A 706 -27.72 25.03 -5.66
N LEU A 707 -28.29 25.06 -4.46
CA LEU A 707 -28.78 23.86 -3.78
C LEU A 707 -30.15 23.44 -4.34
N PRO A 708 -30.47 22.14 -4.41
CA PRO A 708 -31.82 21.69 -4.74
C PRO A 708 -32.85 22.22 -3.71
N PRO A 709 -34.14 22.41 -4.08
CA PRO A 709 -35.15 22.99 -3.19
C PRO A 709 -35.37 22.23 -1.87
N GLU A 710 -35.23 20.91 -1.89
CA GLU A 710 -35.28 20.03 -0.71
C GLU A 710 -34.08 20.20 0.24
N PHE A 711 -33.01 20.86 -0.25
CA PHE A 711 -31.79 21.17 0.49
C PHE A 711 -31.56 22.68 0.72
N SER A 712 -32.49 23.58 0.37
CA SER A 712 -32.27 25.04 0.51
C SER A 712 -32.46 25.59 1.92
N ASP A 713 -33.22 24.89 2.77
CA ASP A 713 -33.81 25.47 3.98
C ASP A 713 -33.29 24.86 5.30
N GLY A 714 -33.13 25.71 6.33
CA GLY A 714 -32.75 25.30 7.67
C GLY A 714 -31.35 24.69 7.75
N SER A 715 -31.25 23.46 8.26
CA SER A 715 -29.98 22.70 8.33
C SER A 715 -29.76 21.75 7.15
N MET A 716 -30.65 21.75 6.14
CA MET A 716 -30.47 20.90 4.95
C MET A 716 -29.35 21.38 4.01
N PRO A 717 -29.03 22.69 3.88
CA PRO A 717 -27.83 23.15 3.20
C PRO A 717 -26.55 22.51 3.74
N PHE A 718 -26.47 22.35 5.06
CA PHE A 718 -25.35 21.67 5.70
C PHE A 718 -25.26 20.19 5.28
N VAL A 719 -26.39 19.47 5.22
CA VAL A 719 -26.42 18.05 4.82
C VAL A 719 -25.93 17.86 3.39
N PHE A 720 -26.41 18.68 2.45
CA PHE A 720 -26.01 18.59 1.04
C PHE A 720 -24.52 18.85 0.82
N LEU A 721 -23.95 19.77 1.61
CA LEU A 721 -22.57 20.21 1.51
C LEU A 721 -21.58 19.28 2.25
N PHE A 722 -21.91 18.81 3.45
CA PHE A 722 -20.95 18.18 4.38
C PHE A 722 -21.28 16.73 4.77
N SER A 723 -22.31 16.11 4.19
CA SER A 723 -22.49 14.65 4.34
C SER A 723 -21.54 13.88 3.43
N GLU A 724 -21.02 12.76 3.93
CA GLU A 724 -19.97 11.92 3.36
C GLU A 724 -20.53 10.60 2.79
N SER A 725 -21.80 10.58 2.34
CA SER A 725 -22.39 9.46 1.59
C SER A 725 -21.51 8.97 0.44
N ALA A 726 -21.32 7.65 0.35
CA ALA A 726 -20.57 6.98 -0.72
C ALA A 726 -21.30 7.01 -2.08
N GLY A 727 -20.71 6.45 -3.14
CA GLY A 727 -21.36 6.35 -4.46
C GLY A 727 -21.57 7.68 -5.20
N ARG A 728 -20.88 8.75 -4.78
CA ARG A 728 -20.99 10.10 -5.34
C ARG A 728 -19.68 10.63 -5.93
N ALA A 729 -19.78 11.42 -6.99
CA ALA A 729 -18.68 12.19 -7.58
C ALA A 729 -19.21 13.52 -8.16
N MET A 730 -18.38 14.55 -8.21
CA MET A 730 -18.67 15.82 -8.89
C MET A 730 -17.99 15.82 -10.25
N VAL A 731 -18.70 16.25 -11.30
CA VAL A 731 -18.18 16.37 -12.67
C VAL A 731 -18.38 17.76 -13.25
N ALA A 732 -17.43 18.21 -14.07
CA ALA A 732 -17.60 19.32 -14.99
C ALA A 732 -17.90 18.78 -16.40
N VAL A 733 -19.00 19.25 -16.99
CA VAL A 733 -19.51 18.84 -18.30
C VAL A 733 -19.40 20.03 -19.26
N PRO A 734 -18.64 19.92 -20.38
CA PRO A 734 -18.45 21.02 -21.30
C PRO A 734 -19.72 21.33 -22.10
N ARG A 735 -19.88 22.61 -22.46
CA ARG A 735 -21.08 23.11 -23.15
C ARG A 735 -21.35 22.37 -24.47
N GLY A 736 -22.58 21.89 -24.62
CA GLY A 736 -23.03 21.07 -25.75
C GLY A 736 -23.05 19.57 -25.46
N HIS A 737 -22.29 19.10 -24.47
CA HIS A 737 -22.23 17.68 -24.11
C HIS A 737 -23.30 17.26 -23.10
N GLU A 738 -23.98 18.22 -22.45
CA GLU A 738 -24.92 17.94 -21.35
C GLU A 738 -26.03 16.95 -21.71
N LYS A 739 -26.51 16.92 -22.96
CA LYS A 739 -27.55 15.98 -23.39
C LYS A 739 -27.04 14.55 -23.60
N ALA A 740 -25.79 14.39 -24.00
CA ALA A 740 -25.19 13.07 -24.21
C ALA A 740 -24.76 12.47 -22.88
N PHE A 741 -24.12 13.27 -22.02
CA PHE A 741 -23.75 12.86 -20.66
C PHE A 741 -24.99 12.47 -19.82
N THR A 742 -26.03 13.31 -19.77
CA THR A 742 -27.24 13.00 -19.00
C THR A 742 -28.05 11.83 -19.57
N ALA A 743 -27.98 11.57 -20.88
CA ALA A 743 -28.55 10.36 -21.48
C ALA A 743 -27.81 9.10 -21.03
N LEU A 744 -26.47 9.12 -21.00
CA LEU A 744 -25.64 8.02 -20.50
C LEU A 744 -25.93 7.72 -19.02
N CYS A 745 -26.02 8.75 -18.17
CA CYS A 745 -26.42 8.57 -16.78
C CYS A 745 -27.81 7.90 -16.64
N VAL A 746 -28.78 8.29 -17.49
CA VAL A 746 -30.12 7.68 -17.50
C VAL A 746 -30.10 6.24 -18.02
N GLU A 747 -29.26 5.92 -19.01
CA GLU A 747 -29.12 4.57 -19.58
C GLU A 747 -28.58 3.56 -18.56
N HIS A 748 -27.55 3.94 -17.78
CA HIS A 748 -27.04 3.12 -16.67
C HIS A 748 -27.81 3.32 -15.35
N GLY A 749 -28.85 4.16 -15.34
CA GLY A 749 -29.68 4.43 -14.17
C GLY A 749 -28.96 5.10 -12.99
N LEU A 750 -27.89 5.86 -13.26
CA LEU A 750 -27.12 6.64 -12.30
C LEU A 750 -27.87 7.95 -11.95
N PRO A 751 -28.22 8.21 -10.67
CA PRO A 751 -28.76 9.50 -10.26
C PRO A 751 -27.77 10.63 -10.53
N TRP A 752 -28.28 11.79 -10.97
CA TRP A 752 -27.48 12.99 -11.19
C TRP A 752 -28.30 14.25 -10.94
N THR A 753 -27.64 15.33 -10.52
CA THR A 753 -28.24 16.65 -10.29
C THR A 753 -27.36 17.73 -10.89
N MET A 754 -27.96 18.65 -11.65
CA MET A 754 -27.29 19.88 -12.09
C MET A 754 -27.16 20.84 -10.90
N ILE A 755 -25.94 21.07 -10.41
CA ILE A 755 -25.72 21.93 -9.22
C ILE A 755 -25.18 23.31 -9.56
N GLY A 756 -24.50 23.53 -10.70
CA GLY A 756 -23.94 24.86 -10.97
C GLY A 756 -23.16 25.04 -12.26
N VAL A 757 -22.26 26.03 -12.26
CA VAL A 757 -21.31 26.33 -13.34
C VAL A 757 -19.94 26.70 -12.79
N THR A 758 -18.88 26.40 -13.54
CA THR A 758 -17.55 26.97 -13.26
C THR A 758 -17.53 28.46 -13.65
N ASP A 759 -16.77 29.27 -12.92
CA ASP A 759 -16.62 30.70 -13.17
C ASP A 759 -15.15 31.15 -13.05
N PRO A 760 -14.40 31.13 -14.16
CA PRO A 760 -13.01 31.60 -14.17
C PRO A 760 -12.84 33.10 -13.89
N ALA A 761 -13.91 33.91 -14.01
CA ALA A 761 -13.83 35.37 -13.89
C ALA A 761 -14.08 35.87 -12.47
N ALA A 762 -14.98 35.22 -11.72
CA ALA A 762 -15.41 35.68 -10.40
C ALA A 762 -14.37 35.46 -9.27
N ARG A 763 -13.42 34.53 -9.46
CA ARG A 763 -12.39 34.15 -8.45
C ARG A 763 -12.95 33.88 -7.04
N LEU A 764 -14.12 33.25 -6.97
CA LEU A 764 -14.78 32.87 -5.71
C LEU A 764 -15.54 31.55 -5.85
N LEU A 765 -15.85 30.94 -4.72
CA LEU A 765 -16.87 29.89 -4.59
C LEU A 765 -18.15 30.55 -4.04
N GLU A 766 -19.26 30.45 -4.78
CA GLU A 766 -20.59 30.86 -4.35
C GLU A 766 -21.47 29.63 -4.14
N VAL A 767 -22.00 29.49 -2.93
CA VAL A 767 -23.19 28.67 -2.67
C VAL A 767 -24.37 29.63 -2.63
N ARG A 768 -25.09 29.71 -3.75
CA ARG A 768 -26.11 30.71 -4.02
C ARG A 768 -27.18 30.73 -2.94
N ASP A 769 -27.59 31.94 -2.54
CA ASP A 769 -28.55 32.21 -1.47
C ASP A 769 -28.12 31.69 -0.07
N GLN A 770 -26.90 31.15 0.06
CA GLN A 770 -26.25 30.75 1.33
C GLN A 770 -25.03 31.63 1.64
N PHE A 771 -23.90 31.46 0.94
CA PHE A 771 -22.66 32.20 1.23
C PHE A 771 -21.70 32.31 0.03
N SER A 772 -20.64 33.11 0.18
CA SER A 772 -19.52 33.17 -0.77
C SER A 772 -18.18 33.30 -0.05
N VAL A 773 -17.12 32.73 -0.65
CA VAL A 773 -15.73 32.84 -0.17
C VAL A 773 -14.80 33.06 -1.36
N GLY A 774 -13.88 34.03 -1.26
CA GLY A 774 -12.89 34.28 -2.31
C GLY A 774 -11.83 33.18 -2.37
N LEU A 775 -11.34 32.85 -3.57
CA LEU A 775 -10.34 31.77 -3.73
C LEU A 775 -9.05 32.03 -2.94
N ASP A 776 -8.68 33.29 -2.74
CA ASP A 776 -7.47 33.66 -1.99
C ASP A 776 -7.66 33.45 -0.47
N GLU A 777 -8.88 33.57 0.05
CA GLU A 777 -9.24 33.25 1.45
C GLU A 777 -9.35 31.74 1.65
N LEU A 778 -10.00 31.02 0.72
CA LEU A 778 -10.03 29.55 0.71
C LEU A 778 -8.61 28.97 0.67
N ARG A 779 -7.73 29.52 -0.18
CA ARG A 779 -6.32 29.10 -0.25
C ARG A 779 -5.60 29.37 1.07
N GLY A 780 -5.77 30.56 1.66
CA GLY A 780 -5.13 30.90 2.93
C GLY A 780 -5.54 29.99 4.10
N ALA A 781 -6.80 29.55 4.14
CA ALA A 781 -7.27 28.54 5.10
C ALA A 781 -6.73 27.14 4.78
N HIS A 782 -6.88 26.69 3.53
CA HIS A 782 -6.51 25.34 3.08
C HIS A 782 -5.01 25.07 3.19
N THR A 783 -4.15 26.01 2.77
CA THR A 783 -2.68 25.79 2.75
C THR A 783 -1.97 26.22 4.04
N GLY A 784 -2.68 26.70 5.05
CA GLY A 784 -2.08 27.26 6.26
C GLY A 784 -1.62 26.22 7.30
N THR A 785 -2.34 25.11 7.42
CA THR A 785 -2.32 24.28 8.64
C THR A 785 -1.04 23.46 8.84
N LEU A 786 -0.64 22.59 7.88
CA LEU A 786 0.59 21.79 8.05
C LEU A 786 1.86 22.66 8.16
N PRO A 787 2.05 23.73 7.35
CA PRO A 787 3.19 24.64 7.55
C PRO A 787 3.20 25.33 8.91
N ALA A 788 2.04 25.74 9.44
CA ALA A 788 1.95 26.37 10.76
C ALA A 788 2.31 25.40 11.91
N LEU A 789 1.93 24.12 11.78
CA LEU A 789 2.24 23.08 12.77
C LEU A 789 3.71 22.65 12.73
N PHE A 790 4.27 22.42 11.54
CA PHE A 790 5.55 21.71 11.38
C PHE A 790 6.73 22.59 10.92
N SER A 791 6.52 23.65 10.13
CA SER A 791 7.62 24.53 9.69
C SER A 791 8.09 25.52 10.77
N ALA A 792 7.35 25.66 11.88
CA ALA A 792 7.72 26.54 12.99
C ALA A 792 8.92 26.03 13.82
N VAL A 793 9.39 24.80 13.57
CA VAL A 793 10.53 24.18 14.28
C VAL A 793 11.77 24.16 13.38
N GLY A 794 12.50 25.28 13.34
CA GLY A 794 13.90 25.27 12.88
C GLY A 794 14.74 24.26 13.67
N PRO A 795 15.85 23.74 13.11
CA PRO A 795 16.56 22.58 13.64
C PRO A 795 16.97 22.79 15.11
N ARG A 796 16.31 22.06 16.01
CA ARG A 796 16.71 21.99 17.41
C ARG A 796 18.00 21.17 17.45
N ASN A 797 19.12 21.82 17.75
CA ASN A 797 20.39 21.12 18.00
C ASN A 797 20.13 19.96 18.97
N VAL A 798 20.39 18.74 18.52
CA VAL A 798 20.53 17.60 19.42
C VAL A 798 21.63 17.97 20.42
N PRO A 799 21.36 17.96 21.74
CA PRO A 799 22.41 18.25 22.72
C PRO A 799 23.51 17.22 22.59
N ALA A 800 24.73 17.65 22.24
CA ALA A 800 25.89 16.80 22.32
C ALA A 800 26.10 16.40 23.80
N ASP A 801 26.17 15.09 24.06
CA ASP A 801 26.37 14.56 25.42
C ASP A 801 27.73 15.03 25.97
N PRO A 802 27.80 15.78 27.08
CA PRO A 802 29.04 16.38 27.54
C PRO A 802 29.91 15.38 28.32
N GLN A 803 30.52 14.43 27.62
CA GLN A 803 31.48 13.48 28.19
C GLN A 803 32.84 13.48 27.48
N ASP A 804 33.88 13.57 28.32
CA ASP A 804 35.33 13.44 28.09
C ASP A 804 36.03 14.35 27.04
N PRO A 805 36.78 15.38 27.48
CA PRO A 805 37.62 16.20 26.59
C PRO A 805 38.91 15.54 26.06
N ASP A 806 39.39 14.44 26.64
CA ASP A 806 40.78 13.95 26.45
C ASP A 806 40.92 12.78 25.44
N ALA A 807 39.88 12.51 24.62
CA ALA A 807 39.76 11.26 23.85
C ALA A 807 39.78 11.37 22.29
N VAL A 808 40.42 12.39 21.69
CA VAL A 808 40.66 12.41 20.22
C VAL A 808 42.14 12.65 19.89
N GLY A 809 42.90 11.55 19.79
CA GLY A 809 44.27 11.55 19.27
C GLY A 809 44.28 11.66 17.74
N VAL A 810 45.01 12.65 17.20
CA VAL A 810 45.08 12.88 15.75
C VAL A 810 45.84 11.76 15.04
N LEU A 811 45.18 11.08 14.10
CA LEU A 811 45.80 10.36 13.01
C LEU A 811 45.44 11.06 11.69
N ALA A 812 46.43 11.68 11.06
CA ALA A 812 46.31 12.22 9.71
C ALA A 812 46.88 11.19 8.71
N SER A 813 46.20 11.00 7.58
CA SER A 813 46.67 10.18 6.47
C SER A 813 46.37 10.86 5.13
N ASP A 814 47.43 11.43 4.56
CA ASP A 814 47.62 11.98 3.22
C ASP A 814 46.51 11.74 2.16
N ALA A 815 45.91 12.82 1.68
CA ALA A 815 45.15 12.83 0.43
C ALA A 815 46.11 13.02 -0.76
N VAL A 816 46.00 12.15 -1.78
CA VAL A 816 46.80 12.23 -3.00
C VAL A 816 46.29 13.36 -3.89
N ALA A 817 47.16 14.32 -4.22
CA ALA A 817 46.85 15.39 -5.15
C ALA A 817 46.87 14.90 -6.62
N ILE A 818 45.89 15.34 -7.41
CA ILE A 818 45.88 15.22 -8.87
C ILE A 818 46.05 16.63 -9.44
N ASP A 819 47.04 16.81 -10.30
CA ASP A 819 47.49 18.13 -10.77
C ASP A 819 46.72 18.60 -12.03
N ALA A 820 46.48 19.90 -12.15
CA ALA A 820 45.72 20.51 -13.22
C ALA A 820 46.42 21.81 -13.70
N PRO A 821 46.89 21.88 -14.97
CA PRO A 821 47.79 22.94 -15.41
C PRO A 821 47.07 24.29 -15.64
N ALA A 822 47.68 25.36 -15.15
CA ALA A 822 47.18 26.72 -15.31
C ALA A 822 47.46 27.33 -16.69
N GLY A 823 46.54 28.16 -17.18
CA GLY A 823 46.70 29.01 -18.37
C GLY A 823 45.95 30.34 -18.21
N THR A 824 46.64 31.46 -18.40
CA THR A 824 46.14 32.80 -18.06
C THR A 824 45.24 33.41 -19.16
N PRO A 825 44.10 34.04 -18.82
CA PRO A 825 43.36 34.89 -19.76
C PRO A 825 43.88 36.34 -19.76
N GLU A 826 44.00 36.95 -20.93
CA GLU A 826 44.20 38.40 -21.10
C GLU A 826 42.89 39.13 -21.42
N GLN A 827 42.85 40.43 -21.14
CA GLN A 827 41.62 41.24 -21.16
C GLN A 827 41.25 41.75 -22.56
N THR A 828 39.96 42.00 -22.79
CA THR A 828 39.51 43.18 -23.54
C THR A 828 38.12 43.62 -23.07
N THR A 829 37.79 44.90 -23.21
CA THR A 829 36.74 45.58 -22.44
C THR A 829 35.64 46.20 -23.31
N ALA A 830 34.38 46.14 -22.85
CA ALA A 830 33.42 47.25 -22.97
C ALA A 830 32.22 47.04 -22.02
N THR A 831 31.85 48.09 -21.27
CA THR A 831 30.63 48.19 -20.46
C THR A 831 29.90 49.49 -20.79
N VAL A 832 28.56 49.49 -20.81
CA VAL A 832 27.73 50.70 -20.62
C VAL A 832 26.39 50.30 -19.99
N ASP A 833 26.11 50.84 -18.80
CA ASP A 833 24.75 50.99 -18.25
C ASP A 833 24.33 52.47 -18.39
N VAL A 834 23.08 52.79 -18.77
CA VAL A 834 22.44 54.11 -18.56
C VAL A 834 20.91 53.95 -18.42
N ASP A 835 20.33 54.76 -17.52
CA ASP A 835 18.92 54.92 -17.11
C ASP A 835 18.75 56.43 -16.71
N PRO A 836 17.56 57.07 -16.55
CA PRO A 836 16.18 56.56 -16.53
C PRO A 836 15.16 57.39 -17.37
N ASP A 837 13.87 57.20 -17.08
CA ASP A 837 12.70 58.13 -17.22
C ASP A 837 12.28 58.68 -18.60
N SER A 838 11.01 58.44 -19.00
CA SER A 838 9.96 59.50 -19.00
C SER A 838 8.56 59.04 -19.51
N ASP A 839 7.54 59.38 -18.72
CA ASP A 839 6.16 59.85 -19.00
C ASP A 839 5.43 59.62 -20.36
N GLU A 840 4.13 59.26 -20.22
CA GLU A 840 2.95 59.75 -20.98
C GLU A 840 2.86 59.58 -22.53
N ALA A 841 1.69 59.63 -23.19
CA ALA A 841 0.28 59.30 -22.89
C ALA A 841 -0.51 59.32 -24.23
N GLU A 842 -1.79 58.91 -24.22
CA GLU A 842 -2.81 59.03 -25.30
C GLU A 842 -2.45 58.37 -26.68
N ALA A 843 -3.11 57.32 -27.18
CA ALA A 843 -4.55 57.08 -27.47
C ALA A 843 -5.11 57.78 -28.73
N VAL A 844 -6.22 57.22 -29.24
CA VAL A 844 -7.23 57.77 -30.21
C VAL A 844 -7.20 57.24 -31.67
N THR A 845 -8.40 56.84 -32.12
CA THR A 845 -8.91 56.57 -33.51
C THR A 845 -8.48 55.32 -34.32
N GLU A 846 -9.39 54.33 -34.29
CA GLU A 846 -9.96 53.62 -35.45
C GLU A 846 -10.68 54.60 -36.45
N PRO A 847 -11.30 54.23 -37.61
CA PRO A 847 -11.72 52.89 -38.06
C PRO A 847 -11.73 52.54 -39.59
N ALA A 848 -12.24 51.33 -39.86
CA ALA A 848 -13.16 50.95 -40.97
C ALA A 848 -12.64 50.38 -42.32
N ASP A 849 -13.12 49.15 -42.59
CA ASP A 849 -13.69 48.60 -43.84
C ASP A 849 -12.91 48.47 -45.17
N GLY A 850 -13.08 47.33 -45.87
CA GLY A 850 -12.83 47.26 -47.33
C GLY A 850 -12.48 45.92 -48.01
N LYS A 851 -13.35 44.90 -47.98
CA LYS A 851 -13.33 43.69 -48.86
C LYS A 851 -13.46 44.04 -50.38
N PRO A 852 -13.37 43.08 -51.35
CA PRO A 852 -12.49 41.90 -51.51
C PRO A 852 -11.98 41.70 -52.99
N SER A 853 -11.27 40.60 -53.31
CA SER A 853 -11.28 39.82 -54.60
C SER A 853 -9.97 39.01 -54.81
N ASP A 854 -9.83 38.06 -55.74
CA ASP A 854 -10.65 36.89 -56.17
C ASP A 854 -9.78 36.00 -57.11
N SER A 855 -10.24 34.80 -57.50
CA SER A 855 -9.59 33.77 -58.35
C SER A 855 -8.35 33.07 -57.73
N ALA A 856 -8.16 31.74 -57.71
CA ALA A 856 -8.73 30.54 -58.37
C ALA A 856 -8.17 30.14 -59.75
N ASP A 857 -7.67 28.89 -59.84
CA ASP A 857 -7.72 28.04 -61.04
C ASP A 857 -7.64 26.53 -60.65
N ALA A 858 -8.06 25.62 -61.53
CA ALA A 858 -8.25 24.18 -61.23
C ALA A 858 -7.75 23.23 -62.36
N VAL A 859 -8.48 22.13 -62.67
CA VAL A 859 -8.31 21.13 -63.79
C VAL A 859 -7.54 19.83 -63.44
N THR A 860 -7.96 18.59 -63.75
CA THR A 860 -9.29 17.93 -64.00
C THR A 860 -9.11 16.38 -63.99
N GLU A 861 -10.18 15.63 -63.70
CA GLU A 861 -10.38 14.20 -64.08
C GLU A 861 -11.34 14.09 -65.30
N PRO A 862 -11.50 12.96 -66.05
CA PRO A 862 -12.48 11.91 -65.66
C PRO A 862 -12.40 10.46 -66.27
N ALA A 863 -12.92 9.45 -65.54
CA ALA A 863 -13.75 8.28 -65.99
C ALA A 863 -13.26 7.27 -67.10
N ALA A 864 -13.82 6.05 -67.34
CA ALA A 864 -15.03 5.37 -66.84
C ALA A 864 -15.03 3.81 -67.01
N VAL A 865 -15.79 3.10 -66.16
CA VAL A 865 -16.56 1.82 -66.38
C VAL A 865 -15.85 0.49 -66.75
N THR A 866 -16.05 -0.55 -65.91
CA THR A 866 -16.64 -1.86 -66.29
C THR A 866 -17.15 -2.63 -65.06
N GLU A 867 -18.12 -3.53 -65.24
CA GLU A 867 -18.88 -4.22 -64.17
C GLU A 867 -18.33 -5.62 -63.84
N ARG A 868 -18.51 -6.09 -62.58
CA ARG A 868 -18.96 -7.48 -62.27
C ARG A 868 -19.18 -7.79 -60.78
N GLU A 869 -20.37 -8.31 -60.49
CA GLU A 869 -20.70 -9.26 -59.41
C GLU A 869 -21.35 -10.50 -60.10
N PRO A 870 -21.81 -11.56 -59.38
CA PRO A 870 -21.50 -11.99 -58.01
C PRO A 870 -20.89 -13.42 -57.97
N GLU A 871 -20.47 -13.88 -56.80
CA GLU A 871 -20.57 -15.31 -56.45
C GLU A 871 -21.14 -15.47 -55.03
N ALA A 872 -22.15 -16.34 -54.91
CA ALA A 872 -22.65 -16.87 -53.66
C ALA A 872 -22.48 -18.40 -53.72
N VAL A 873 -22.20 -19.02 -52.57
CA VAL A 873 -22.08 -20.48 -52.46
C VAL A 873 -23.14 -21.00 -51.50
N THR A 874 -24.00 -21.87 -52.01
CA THR A 874 -24.97 -22.66 -51.24
C THR A 874 -24.75 -24.15 -51.51
N ASP A 875 -25.34 -24.95 -50.62
CA ASP A 875 -25.44 -26.42 -50.60
C ASP A 875 -24.36 -27.06 -49.71
N SER A 876 -24.65 -27.67 -48.55
CA SER A 876 -25.74 -28.55 -48.06
C SER A 876 -25.41 -30.03 -48.17
N ASP A 877 -25.50 -30.72 -47.03
CA ASP A 877 -25.92 -32.13 -46.96
C ASP A 877 -26.69 -32.33 -45.65
N ALA A 878 -27.58 -33.34 -45.59
CA ALA A 878 -28.59 -33.48 -44.53
C ALA A 878 -28.90 -34.98 -44.22
N VAL A 879 -30.02 -35.23 -43.50
CA VAL A 879 -30.57 -36.56 -43.07
C VAL A 879 -29.85 -37.13 -41.83
N ALA A 880 -30.51 -37.64 -40.77
CA ALA A 880 -31.94 -37.83 -40.41
C ALA A 880 -32.13 -37.45 -38.92
N GLU A 881 -33.25 -36.85 -38.49
CA GLU A 881 -34.54 -37.47 -38.10
C GLU A 881 -34.46 -38.59 -37.03
N ASP A 882 -35.01 -38.30 -35.84
CA ASP A 882 -36.16 -39.05 -35.31
C ASP A 882 -37.05 -38.11 -34.43
N THR A 883 -38.21 -38.61 -34.02
CA THR A 883 -39.37 -37.94 -33.38
C THR A 883 -39.52 -38.37 -31.89
N ALA A 884 -40.49 -38.05 -31.02
CA ALA A 884 -41.77 -37.27 -31.00
C ALA A 884 -42.10 -36.98 -29.48
N ASP A 885 -43.18 -36.36 -28.98
CA ASP A 885 -44.36 -35.61 -29.47
C ASP A 885 -44.95 -34.79 -28.27
N SER A 886 -45.70 -33.69 -28.51
CA SER A 886 -46.57 -32.93 -27.56
C SER A 886 -45.92 -32.29 -26.30
N GLY A 887 -46.36 -31.16 -25.74
CA GLY A 887 -47.52 -30.25 -25.94
C GLY A 887 -48.00 -29.75 -24.54
N ASP A 888 -48.78 -28.69 -24.31
CA ASP A 888 -49.27 -27.52 -25.06
C ASP A 888 -49.97 -26.57 -24.03
N VAL A 889 -50.46 -25.38 -24.43
CA VAL A 889 -51.44 -24.53 -23.72
C VAL A 889 -51.05 -23.81 -22.39
N ALA A 890 -50.37 -22.67 -22.56
CA ALA A 890 -50.86 -21.32 -22.24
C ALA A 890 -51.58 -20.94 -20.90
N ALA A 891 -50.95 -19.98 -20.19
CA ALA A 891 -51.47 -18.63 -19.86
C ALA A 891 -52.39 -18.32 -18.64
N ALA A 892 -52.19 -17.08 -18.13
CA ALA A 892 -53.09 -16.22 -17.35
C ALA A 892 -53.49 -16.64 -15.91
N GLU A 893 -53.77 -15.74 -14.96
CA GLU A 893 -53.25 -14.38 -14.66
C GLU A 893 -53.77 -13.96 -13.26
N LYS A 894 -53.14 -12.94 -12.64
CA LYS A 894 -53.72 -12.01 -11.63
C LYS A 894 -54.33 -12.53 -10.30
N THR A 895 -53.76 -11.98 -9.22
CA THR A 895 -54.43 -11.44 -7.99
C THR A 895 -55.10 -12.38 -6.99
N ALA A 896 -55.22 -12.06 -5.70
CA ALA A 896 -54.51 -11.13 -4.78
C ALA A 896 -55.07 -11.32 -3.35
N THR A 897 -54.37 -10.85 -2.31
CA THR A 897 -54.77 -10.89 -0.86
C THR A 897 -54.99 -12.31 -0.31
N GLY A 898 -54.70 -12.69 0.92
CA GLY A 898 -54.25 -12.11 2.20
C GLY A 898 -54.36 -13.30 3.19
N GLY A 899 -53.59 -13.45 4.27
CA GLY A 899 -53.13 -12.42 5.18
C GLY A 899 -54.12 -12.25 6.33
N ASP A 900 -54.13 -13.18 7.31
CA ASP A 900 -53.95 -12.88 8.76
C ASP A 900 -53.87 -14.19 9.61
N ALA A 901 -53.36 -14.06 10.85
CA ALA A 901 -53.63 -14.85 12.07
C ALA A 901 -53.33 -16.37 12.11
N THR A 902 -52.83 -16.98 13.20
CA THR A 902 -52.33 -16.50 14.52
C THR A 902 -51.48 -17.61 15.19
N ASP A 903 -50.75 -17.26 16.26
CA ASP A 903 -50.44 -18.01 17.49
C ASP A 903 -50.83 -19.52 17.58
N ASP A 904 -50.03 -20.40 18.19
CA ASP A 904 -49.57 -20.27 19.59
C ASP A 904 -48.26 -21.06 19.88
N ALA A 905 -47.77 -20.97 21.12
CA ALA A 905 -46.40 -21.32 21.51
C ALA A 905 -46.24 -22.63 22.33
N ALA A 906 -45.02 -22.81 22.83
CA ALA A 906 -44.64 -23.59 24.03
C ALA A 906 -44.33 -25.12 23.92
N GLN A 907 -43.08 -25.38 23.53
CA GLN A 907 -42.05 -26.00 24.41
C GLN A 907 -42.06 -27.54 24.74
N PRO A 908 -40.93 -28.11 25.24
CA PRO A 908 -40.46 -29.44 24.81
C PRO A 908 -40.25 -30.48 25.93
N VAL A 909 -39.77 -31.69 25.57
CA VAL A 909 -39.10 -32.64 26.45
C VAL A 909 -37.89 -33.31 25.75
N ASP A 910 -36.88 -33.68 26.54
CA ASP A 910 -35.60 -34.32 26.21
C ASP A 910 -35.62 -35.67 25.45
N ARG A 911 -34.59 -35.87 24.60
CA ARG A 911 -33.41 -36.80 24.71
C ARG A 911 -33.52 -38.10 25.57
N PRO A 912 -32.59 -39.09 25.44
CA PRO A 912 -31.42 -39.24 24.53
C PRO A 912 -31.23 -40.66 23.88
N ASP A 913 -30.07 -40.83 23.23
CA ASP A 913 -29.18 -42.03 23.30
C ASP A 913 -29.32 -43.18 22.23
N PRO A 914 -28.28 -44.05 22.02
CA PRO A 914 -27.25 -43.73 21.03
C PRO A 914 -26.78 -44.94 20.17
N SER A 915 -25.53 -44.86 19.68
CA SER A 915 -24.69 -45.88 18.99
C SER A 915 -25.04 -46.14 17.51
N ALA A 916 -24.12 -46.42 16.58
CA ALA A 916 -22.66 -46.28 16.36
C ALA A 916 -22.27 -47.43 15.39
N GLY A 917 -21.75 -47.13 14.19
CA GLY A 917 -21.57 -48.16 13.16
C GLY A 917 -20.75 -47.74 11.93
N LYS A 918 -19.45 -47.49 12.11
CA LYS A 918 -18.43 -47.50 11.04
C LYS A 918 -17.99 -48.96 10.74
N PRO A 919 -17.22 -49.25 9.67
CA PRO A 919 -17.13 -48.62 8.34
C PRO A 919 -17.08 -49.67 7.17
N LYS A 920 -17.01 -49.23 5.90
CA LYS A 920 -15.93 -49.63 4.94
C LYS A 920 -16.04 -49.05 3.50
N ASN A 921 -14.92 -48.43 3.09
CA ASN A 921 -14.18 -48.52 1.82
C ASN A 921 -14.83 -48.54 0.41
N GLN A 922 -14.12 -47.82 -0.47
CA GLN A 922 -13.97 -47.97 -1.94
C GLN A 922 -15.15 -47.52 -2.80
N SER A 923 -14.90 -46.96 -4.00
CA SER A 923 -13.60 -46.66 -4.64
C SER A 923 -13.10 -45.26 -4.31
#